data_AF-A0A933N9D2-F1
#
_entry.id   AF-A0A933N9D2-F1
#
_cell.length_a   1.000
_cell.length_b   1.000
_cell.length_c   1.000
_cell.angle_alpha   90.00
_cell.angle_beta   90.00
_cell.angle_gamma   90.00
#
_symmetry.space_group_name_H-M   'P 1'
#
loop_
_entity.id
_entity.type
_entity.pdbx_description
1 polymer ?
#
loop_
_entity_poly.entity_id
_entity_poly.type
_entity_poly.pdbx_seq_one_letter_code
_entity_poly.pdbx_strand_id
1 'polypeptide(L)'
;MIAESRARRARVLRVGLAALALSLLALLAPIAGTELGALAGQVDLRSPHFSSFLYPYLVAPLAVVGSIALVTSPGLMLVLAFHRSGSFESWVMSGYLASVVTISVMTAAAGAFGLSLSGTSFVLALLGMTAVFTTLCWVRSTEVPSDSGTQTAIALIPIVALSMVLGPKLFWESLTGDGAHQLEAARLLLIQPLPFFGREYGPIADYPGTTSFFSILPTSFFVRLFGENEAGVRVPTLYFLVLVEVGIVGLAANPRRPRPFARGLLWAALTVFVVAMGYSATYDPYAADLGLPTAADTAFMAAFFGVGVALVERARTLLFFGTFATLSSSPGGALLMSALFVGLALSEAKRLAARRAELPKRPKDWMTAFEATAWAGLATGVGLLVLAALPSVLAALGLPSPGREHSAEGLSKKLATLILTDVRRFGYVAIPCGLFPLAAFWGIRRADLVSRALLIAAAFTFAFFYALAFGSLHYFVPAMLLPIGAFFRSYSDSLERGPGRWVCVAAAAIGLMLAWPRESGVYSRAREVGSVIDTSQLGSYARMDPSLYRAAEALSILFADDSNDQVPAKSYGVSPLALLHYSATSAREKLFLLAPAGTSTPGFARALDRVGELEGTAVWVGDRVAWERWRADANVPGSRGSRRLEISRHILFGRKQKAGAEFRILEIKKIFSGKRGEHGTKD
;
A
#
# COMPACT_ATOMS: atom_id res chain seq x y z
N MET A 1 -11.64 36.27 -27.69
CA MET A 1 -11.18 36.44 -26.29
C MET A 1 -12.30 36.32 -25.25
N ILE A 2 -13.32 37.19 -25.23
CA ILE A 2 -14.41 37.12 -24.21
C ILE A 2 -15.19 35.79 -24.28
N ALA A 3 -15.58 35.34 -25.48
CA ALA A 3 -16.29 34.08 -25.66
C ALA A 3 -15.47 32.86 -25.19
N GLU A 4 -14.15 32.87 -25.44
CA GLU A 4 -13.24 31.81 -25.03
C GLU A 4 -13.06 31.78 -23.50
N SER A 5 -12.92 32.94 -22.87
CA SER A 5 -12.90 33.07 -21.40
C SER A 5 -14.20 32.54 -20.78
N ARG A 6 -15.36 32.91 -21.33
CA ARG A 6 -16.67 32.38 -20.89
C ARG A 6 -16.75 30.85 -21.05
N ALA A 7 -16.28 30.31 -22.16
CA ALA A 7 -16.25 28.86 -22.39
C ALA A 7 -15.32 28.12 -21.41
N ARG A 8 -14.14 28.68 -21.10
CA ARG A 8 -13.22 28.14 -20.08
C ARG A 8 -13.90 28.13 -18.70
N ARG A 9 -14.48 29.26 -18.28
CA ARG A 9 -15.22 29.37 -17.00
C ARG A 9 -16.37 28.39 -16.90
N ALA A 10 -17.14 28.22 -17.96
CA ALA A 10 -18.24 27.24 -18.00
C ALA A 10 -17.73 25.81 -17.86
N ARG A 11 -16.59 25.45 -18.49
CA ARG A 11 -15.98 24.13 -18.34
C ARG A 11 -15.47 23.89 -16.91
N VAL A 12 -14.78 24.86 -16.32
CA VAL A 12 -14.34 24.80 -14.91
C VAL A 12 -15.54 24.56 -13.99
N LEU A 13 -16.61 25.34 -14.14
CA LEU A 13 -17.80 25.21 -13.31
C LEU A 13 -18.44 23.82 -13.45
N ARG A 14 -18.56 23.28 -14.67
CA ARG A 14 -19.08 21.91 -14.88
C ARG A 14 -18.24 20.86 -14.18
N VAL A 15 -16.91 20.93 -14.30
CA VAL A 15 -16.01 19.96 -13.66
C VAL A 15 -16.05 20.09 -12.14
N GLY A 16 -16.03 21.31 -11.60
CA GLY A 16 -16.15 21.55 -10.17
C GLY A 16 -17.49 21.07 -9.59
N LEU A 17 -18.60 21.35 -10.28
CA LEU A 17 -19.93 20.85 -9.87
C LEU A 17 -20.04 19.33 -9.95
N ALA A 18 -19.47 18.70 -10.99
CA ALA A 18 -19.44 17.24 -11.10
C ALA A 18 -18.59 16.61 -9.98
N ALA A 19 -17.43 17.20 -9.67
CA ALA A 19 -16.58 16.78 -8.57
C ALA A 19 -17.31 16.88 -7.23
N LEU A 20 -17.99 18.00 -6.95
CA LEU A 20 -18.81 18.17 -5.75
C LEU A 20 -19.97 17.17 -5.69
N ALA A 21 -20.69 16.96 -6.80
CA ALA A 21 -21.82 16.03 -6.87
C ALA A 21 -21.40 14.58 -6.60
N LEU A 22 -20.30 14.12 -7.20
CA LEU A 22 -19.74 12.79 -6.91
C LEU A 22 -19.25 12.71 -5.46
N SER A 23 -18.61 13.77 -4.95
CA SER A 23 -18.09 13.82 -3.58
C SER A 23 -19.19 13.79 -2.52
N LEU A 24 -20.41 14.26 -2.82
CA LEU A 24 -21.55 14.15 -1.90
C LEU A 24 -21.91 12.69 -1.58
N LEU A 25 -21.61 11.74 -2.46
CA LEU A 25 -21.80 10.31 -2.19
C LEU A 25 -20.93 9.82 -1.02
N ALA A 26 -19.84 10.53 -0.68
CA ALA A 26 -19.02 10.21 0.47
C ALA A 26 -19.74 10.41 1.82
N LEU A 27 -20.89 11.10 1.86
CA LEU A 27 -21.75 11.15 3.04
C LEU A 27 -22.30 9.76 3.42
N LEU A 28 -22.28 8.82 2.48
CA LEU A 28 -22.62 7.41 2.73
C LEU A 28 -21.48 6.63 3.40
N ALA A 29 -20.24 7.15 3.42
CA ALA A 29 -19.08 6.41 3.94
C ALA A 29 -19.15 6.11 5.45
N PRO A 30 -19.54 7.06 6.33
CA PRO A 30 -19.71 6.75 7.75
C PRO A 30 -20.77 5.67 7.97
N ILE A 31 -21.89 5.76 7.25
CA ILE A 31 -22.99 4.77 7.31
C ILE A 31 -22.51 3.41 6.82
N ALA A 32 -21.82 3.37 5.67
CA ALA A 32 -21.29 2.13 5.13
C ALA A 32 -20.30 1.47 6.09
N GLY A 33 -19.39 2.25 6.70
CA GLY A 33 -18.43 1.74 7.68
C GLY A 33 -19.09 1.13 8.93
N THR A 34 -20.06 1.83 9.53
CA THR A 34 -20.71 1.37 10.76
C THR A 34 -21.70 0.22 10.51
N GLU A 35 -22.59 0.37 9.53
CA GLU A 35 -23.67 -0.59 9.27
C GLU A 35 -23.14 -1.91 8.67
N LEU A 36 -22.21 -1.84 7.69
CA LEU A 36 -21.63 -3.07 7.14
C LEU A 36 -20.73 -3.78 8.14
N GLY A 37 -20.03 -3.03 9.00
CA GLY A 37 -19.26 -3.60 10.09
C GLY A 37 -20.13 -4.35 11.09
N ALA A 38 -21.28 -3.78 11.47
CA ALA A 38 -22.24 -4.42 12.38
C ALA A 38 -22.81 -5.73 11.79
N LEU A 39 -22.98 -5.79 10.47
CA LEU A 39 -23.45 -6.98 9.76
C LEU A 39 -22.40 -8.11 9.70
N ALA A 40 -21.12 -7.84 9.98
CA ALA A 40 -19.99 -8.76 9.79
C ALA A 40 -19.98 -10.03 10.69
N GLY A 41 -21.04 -10.25 11.48
CA GLY A 41 -21.28 -11.49 12.24
C GLY A 41 -22.71 -12.02 12.15
N GLN A 42 -23.58 -11.38 11.36
CA GLN A 42 -25.01 -11.72 11.24
C GLN A 42 -25.38 -12.24 9.84
N VAL A 43 -24.55 -11.98 8.84
CA VAL A 43 -24.85 -12.34 7.46
C VAL A 43 -24.42 -13.79 7.18
N ASP A 44 -25.40 -14.68 7.04
CA ASP A 44 -25.18 -15.94 6.32
C ASP A 44 -25.11 -15.63 4.82
N LEU A 45 -23.91 -15.74 4.24
CA LEU A 45 -23.67 -15.51 2.81
C LEU A 45 -24.44 -16.49 1.91
N ARG A 46 -25.02 -17.56 2.48
CA ARG A 46 -25.82 -18.56 1.75
C ARG A 46 -27.30 -18.15 1.65
N SER A 47 -27.78 -17.20 2.46
CA SER A 47 -29.18 -16.72 2.43
C SER A 47 -29.27 -15.21 2.71
N PRO A 48 -28.98 -14.35 1.72
CA PRO A 48 -28.97 -12.90 1.93
C PRO A 48 -30.39 -12.35 2.14
N HIS A 49 -30.61 -11.65 3.25
CA HIS A 49 -31.77 -10.77 3.41
C HIS A 49 -31.66 -9.56 2.47
N PHE A 50 -32.76 -8.84 2.23
CA PHE A 50 -32.78 -7.67 1.33
C PHE A 50 -31.81 -6.55 1.79
N SER A 51 -31.67 -6.36 3.12
CA SER A 51 -30.64 -5.48 3.72
C SER A 51 -29.22 -5.99 3.49
N SER A 52 -29.03 -7.31 3.43
CA SER A 52 -27.75 -7.96 3.09
C SER A 52 -27.35 -7.77 1.62
N PHE A 53 -28.26 -7.28 0.75
CA PHE A 53 -27.97 -6.98 -0.66
C PHE A 53 -27.72 -5.48 -0.90
N LEU A 54 -28.58 -4.59 -0.40
CA LEU A 54 -28.50 -3.15 -0.70
C LEU A 54 -27.17 -2.52 -0.23
N TYR A 55 -26.74 -2.83 0.99
CA TYR A 55 -25.56 -2.20 1.57
C TYR A 55 -24.25 -2.59 0.86
N PRO A 56 -23.90 -3.87 0.68
CA PRO A 56 -22.63 -4.24 0.04
C PRO A 56 -22.60 -4.00 -1.47
N TYR A 57 -23.75 -4.06 -2.15
CA TYR A 57 -23.79 -3.96 -3.62
C TYR A 57 -24.20 -2.58 -4.16
N LEU A 58 -24.77 -1.69 -3.35
CA LEU A 58 -25.11 -0.33 -3.79
C LEU A 58 -24.46 0.75 -2.92
N VAL A 59 -24.70 0.72 -1.60
CA VAL A 59 -24.23 1.80 -0.70
C VAL A 59 -22.71 1.81 -0.61
N ALA A 60 -22.07 0.67 -0.38
CA ALA A 60 -20.61 0.58 -0.26
C ALA A 60 -19.89 1.05 -1.53
N PRO A 61 -20.24 0.56 -2.74
CA PRO A 61 -19.58 1.03 -3.96
C PRO A 61 -19.76 2.52 -4.23
N LEU A 62 -20.95 3.09 -3.95
CA LEU A 62 -21.19 4.53 -4.06
C LEU A 62 -20.38 5.33 -3.04
N ALA A 63 -20.31 4.86 -1.80
CA ALA A 63 -19.47 5.46 -0.76
C ALA A 63 -17.99 5.45 -1.16
N VAL A 64 -17.47 4.33 -1.66
CA VAL A 64 -16.07 4.20 -2.12
C VAL A 64 -15.76 5.18 -3.24
N VAL A 65 -16.59 5.23 -4.30
CA VAL A 65 -16.37 6.16 -5.42
C VAL A 65 -16.49 7.61 -4.96
N GLY A 66 -17.48 7.90 -4.11
CA GLY A 66 -17.66 9.22 -3.51
C GLY A 66 -16.44 9.66 -2.70
N SER A 67 -15.88 8.78 -1.87
CA SER A 67 -14.69 9.04 -1.07
C SER A 67 -13.44 9.27 -1.93
N ILE A 68 -13.25 8.49 -3.00
CA ILE A 68 -12.15 8.70 -3.96
C ILE A 68 -12.27 10.07 -4.62
N ALA A 69 -13.48 10.44 -5.07
CA ALA A 69 -13.73 11.76 -5.64
C ALA A 69 -13.46 12.87 -4.61
N LEU A 70 -13.99 12.74 -3.39
CA LEU A 70 -13.86 13.72 -2.32
C LEU A 70 -12.40 13.97 -1.93
N VAL A 71 -11.60 12.91 -1.75
CA VAL A 71 -10.18 13.03 -1.35
C VAL A 71 -9.32 13.61 -2.47
N THR A 72 -9.64 13.34 -3.73
CA THR A 72 -8.83 13.82 -4.87
C THR A 72 -9.21 15.24 -5.30
N SER A 73 -10.48 15.64 -5.14
CA SER A 73 -11.02 16.90 -5.69
C SER A 73 -10.31 18.18 -5.23
N PRO A 74 -9.95 18.37 -3.94
CA PRO A 74 -9.23 19.55 -3.50
C PRO A 74 -7.95 19.79 -4.28
N GLY A 75 -7.10 18.76 -4.39
CA GLY A 75 -5.84 18.84 -5.12
C GLY A 75 -6.03 18.98 -6.62
N LEU A 76 -7.02 18.31 -7.23
CA LEU A 76 -7.36 18.50 -8.65
C LEU A 76 -7.68 19.97 -8.95
N MET A 77 -8.53 20.60 -8.15
CA MET A 77 -8.90 22.00 -8.34
C MET A 77 -7.72 22.93 -8.03
N LEU A 78 -6.92 22.63 -7.00
CA LEU A 78 -5.74 23.42 -6.68
C LEU A 78 -4.72 23.42 -7.83
N VAL A 79 -4.45 22.25 -8.43
CA VAL A 79 -3.54 22.14 -9.56
C VAL A 79 -4.06 22.91 -10.77
N LEU A 80 -5.37 22.87 -11.08
CA LEU A 80 -5.94 23.67 -12.16
C LEU A 80 -5.80 25.18 -11.90
N ALA A 81 -5.89 25.63 -10.65
CA ALA A 81 -5.80 27.04 -10.30
C ALA A 81 -4.39 27.61 -10.53
N PHE A 82 -3.35 26.83 -10.23
CA PHE A 82 -1.95 27.29 -10.20
C PHE A 82 -1.07 26.73 -11.31
N HIS A 83 -1.49 25.67 -12.02
CA HIS A 83 -0.69 24.99 -13.02
C HIS A 83 -1.47 24.80 -14.32
N ARG A 84 -0.77 24.85 -15.47
CA ARG A 84 -1.31 24.37 -16.75
C ARG A 84 -0.99 22.88 -16.84
N SER A 85 -1.91 22.03 -16.40
CA SER A 85 -1.76 20.59 -16.62
C SER A 85 -1.84 20.28 -18.11
N GLY A 86 -0.78 19.70 -18.68
CA GLY A 86 -0.71 19.38 -20.10
C GLY A 86 -1.66 18.25 -20.50
N SER A 87 -1.89 17.28 -19.61
CA SER A 87 -2.76 16.12 -19.83
C SER A 87 -3.70 15.86 -18.65
N PHE A 88 -4.68 14.98 -18.85
CA PHE A 88 -5.56 14.51 -17.77
C PHE A 88 -4.77 13.70 -16.72
N GLU A 89 -3.81 12.91 -17.17
CA GLU A 89 -3.05 11.98 -16.35
C GLU A 89 -2.11 12.75 -15.42
N SER A 90 -1.37 13.72 -15.95
CA SER A 90 -0.52 14.61 -15.14
C SER A 90 -1.33 15.51 -14.21
N TRP A 91 -2.53 15.93 -14.63
CA TRP A 91 -3.46 16.65 -13.76
C TRP A 91 -3.88 15.80 -12.55
N VAL A 92 -4.28 14.55 -12.78
CA VAL A 92 -4.71 13.64 -11.71
C VAL A 92 -3.56 13.27 -10.78
N MET A 93 -2.39 12.93 -11.32
CA MET A 93 -1.22 12.57 -10.50
C MET A 93 -0.71 13.76 -9.68
N SER A 94 -0.69 14.96 -10.25
CA SER A 94 -0.37 16.18 -9.51
C SER A 94 -1.45 16.50 -8.47
N GLY A 95 -2.72 16.31 -8.83
CA GLY A 95 -3.87 16.53 -7.96
C GLY A 95 -3.85 15.62 -6.75
N TYR A 96 -3.48 14.34 -6.92
CA TYR A 96 -3.25 13.42 -5.81
C TYR A 96 -2.21 13.96 -4.82
N LEU A 97 -1.01 14.31 -5.29
CA LEU A 97 0.06 14.81 -4.43
C LEU A 97 -0.34 16.12 -3.73
N ALA A 98 -1.01 17.02 -4.45
CA ALA A 98 -1.53 18.27 -3.91
C ALA A 98 -2.62 18.04 -2.85
N SER A 99 -3.51 17.07 -3.07
CA SER A 99 -4.54 16.65 -2.11
C SER A 99 -3.91 16.11 -0.84
N VAL A 100 -2.92 15.22 -0.93
CA VAL A 100 -2.23 14.68 0.26
C VAL A 100 -1.68 15.83 1.11
N VAL A 101 -0.94 16.76 0.50
CA VAL A 101 -0.37 17.90 1.22
C VAL A 101 -1.47 18.78 1.83
N THR A 102 -2.47 19.18 1.04
CA THR A 102 -3.45 20.17 1.47
C THR A 102 -4.39 19.61 2.55
N ILE A 103 -4.83 18.36 2.39
CA ILE A 103 -5.68 17.69 3.37
C ILE A 103 -4.89 17.46 4.66
N SER A 104 -3.64 16.98 4.59
CA SER A 104 -2.80 16.79 5.78
C SER A 104 -2.57 18.09 6.55
N VAL A 105 -2.28 19.20 5.84
CA VAL A 105 -2.14 20.53 6.46
C VAL A 105 -3.45 20.96 7.12
N MET A 106 -4.59 20.80 6.43
CA MET A 106 -5.90 21.13 6.99
C MET A 106 -6.21 20.32 8.25
N THR A 107 -5.98 19.00 8.24
CA THR A 107 -6.25 18.14 9.41
C THR A 107 -5.30 18.43 10.56
N ALA A 108 -4.02 18.71 10.28
CA ALA A 108 -3.06 19.10 11.29
C ALA A 108 -3.41 20.45 11.92
N ALA A 109 -3.81 21.43 11.10
CA ALA A 109 -4.27 22.73 11.58
C ALA A 109 -5.53 22.59 12.45
N ALA A 110 -6.53 21.82 12.01
CA ALA A 110 -7.72 21.54 12.80
C ALA A 110 -7.37 20.89 14.16
N GLY A 111 -6.48 19.90 14.16
CA GLY A 111 -5.99 19.25 15.37
C GLY A 111 -5.28 20.23 16.33
N ALA A 112 -4.51 21.18 15.81
CA ALA A 112 -3.89 22.23 16.61
C ALA A 112 -4.90 23.17 17.31
N PHE A 113 -6.13 23.26 16.79
CA PHE A 113 -7.25 23.95 17.44
C PHE A 113 -8.15 23.02 18.28
N GLY A 114 -7.73 21.77 18.53
CA GLY A 114 -8.52 20.79 19.27
C GLY A 114 -9.73 20.25 18.52
N LEU A 115 -9.81 20.45 17.20
CA LEU A 115 -10.89 19.96 16.36
C LEU A 115 -10.53 18.61 15.74
N SER A 116 -11.33 17.58 16.01
CA SER A 116 -11.23 16.30 15.32
C SER A 116 -12.14 16.28 14.09
N LEU A 117 -11.53 16.34 12.90
CA LEU A 117 -12.26 16.20 11.64
C LEU A 117 -12.45 14.71 11.31
N SER A 118 -13.66 14.18 11.54
CA SER A 118 -14.04 12.81 11.20
C SER A 118 -15.52 12.75 10.79
N GLY A 119 -15.91 11.69 10.08
CA GLY A 119 -17.26 11.51 9.56
C GLY A 119 -17.73 12.72 8.74
N THR A 120 -18.93 13.20 9.04
CA THR A 120 -19.57 14.30 8.31
C THR A 120 -18.77 15.61 8.36
N SER A 121 -18.10 15.94 9.48
CA SER A 121 -17.34 17.20 9.58
C SER A 121 -16.14 17.21 8.64
N PHE A 122 -15.47 16.07 8.49
CA PHE A 122 -14.39 15.89 7.52
C PHE A 122 -14.89 16.01 6.07
N VAL A 123 -16.04 15.40 5.75
CA VAL A 123 -16.67 15.51 4.43
C VAL A 123 -16.98 16.97 4.09
N LEU A 124 -17.62 17.70 5.00
CA LEU A 124 -17.97 19.11 4.81
C LEU A 124 -16.73 19.99 4.62
N ALA A 125 -15.66 19.74 5.38
CA ALA A 125 -14.40 20.47 5.23
C ALA A 125 -13.79 20.28 3.83
N LEU A 126 -13.76 19.05 3.32
CA LEU A 126 -13.24 18.73 1.98
C LEU A 126 -14.12 19.29 0.86
N LEU A 127 -15.45 19.26 1.01
CA LEU A 127 -16.39 19.90 0.08
C LEU A 127 -16.18 21.41 0.04
N GLY A 128 -16.05 22.06 1.21
CA GLY A 128 -15.78 23.49 1.32
C GLY A 128 -14.47 23.88 0.63
N MET A 129 -13.39 23.13 0.88
CA MET A 129 -12.10 23.33 0.23
C MET A 129 -12.17 23.14 -1.29
N THR A 130 -12.88 22.11 -1.75
CA THR A 130 -13.12 21.87 -3.19
C THR A 130 -13.89 23.04 -3.82
N ALA A 131 -14.91 23.57 -3.15
CA ALA A 131 -15.68 24.72 -3.62
C ALA A 131 -14.84 25.99 -3.69
N VAL A 132 -13.97 26.24 -2.71
CA VAL A 132 -13.02 27.38 -2.71
C VAL A 132 -12.07 27.29 -3.90
N PHE A 133 -11.43 26.15 -4.13
CA PHE A 133 -10.51 25.99 -5.25
C PHE A 133 -11.21 25.97 -6.62
N THR A 134 -12.44 25.47 -6.70
CA THR A 134 -13.29 25.60 -7.89
C THR A 134 -13.56 27.07 -8.21
N THR A 135 -13.90 27.87 -7.19
CA THR A 135 -14.14 29.30 -7.34
C THR A 135 -12.87 30.02 -7.81
N LEU A 136 -11.71 29.67 -7.24
CA LEU A 136 -10.42 30.21 -7.67
C LEU A 136 -10.12 29.87 -9.15
N CYS A 137 -10.36 28.63 -9.58
CA CYS A 137 -10.23 28.23 -10.99
C CYS A 137 -11.15 29.05 -11.90
N TRP A 138 -12.39 29.28 -11.47
CA TRP A 138 -13.38 30.03 -12.23
C TRP A 138 -12.96 31.48 -12.40
N VAL A 139 -12.50 32.15 -11.32
CA VAL A 139 -11.98 33.51 -11.38
C VAL A 139 -10.79 33.61 -12.33
N ARG A 140 -9.85 32.65 -12.24
CA ARG A 140 -8.64 32.60 -13.08
C ARG A 140 -8.90 32.14 -14.52
N SER A 141 -10.11 31.68 -14.85
CA SER A 141 -10.50 31.18 -16.18
C SER A 141 -9.57 30.08 -16.69
N THR A 142 -9.24 29.13 -15.82
CA THR A 142 -8.23 28.10 -16.08
C THR A 142 -8.72 27.09 -17.12
N GLU A 143 -7.77 26.38 -17.72
CA GLU A 143 -8.05 25.40 -18.75
C GLU A 143 -8.13 24.01 -18.14
N VAL A 144 -9.24 23.32 -18.43
CA VAL A 144 -9.46 21.94 -17.98
C VAL A 144 -9.06 20.99 -19.09
N PRO A 145 -8.37 19.88 -18.79
CA PRO A 145 -8.07 18.84 -19.78
C PRO A 145 -9.32 18.38 -20.53
N SER A 146 -9.20 18.28 -21.86
CA SER A 146 -10.26 17.72 -22.72
C SER A 146 -10.52 16.25 -22.35
N ASP A 147 -11.77 15.81 -22.54
CA ASP A 147 -12.24 14.44 -22.28
C ASP A 147 -12.16 13.97 -20.82
N SER A 148 -11.90 14.87 -19.86
CA SER A 148 -11.82 14.55 -18.43
C SER A 148 -13.00 13.73 -17.92
N GLY A 149 -14.24 14.06 -18.32
CA GLY A 149 -15.43 13.29 -17.93
C GLY A 149 -15.38 11.82 -18.34
N THR A 150 -15.07 11.52 -19.60
CA THR A 150 -14.96 10.15 -20.11
C THR A 150 -13.79 9.41 -19.47
N GLN A 151 -12.65 10.08 -19.30
CA GLN A 151 -11.47 9.45 -18.68
C GLN A 151 -11.72 9.08 -17.22
N THR A 152 -12.38 9.98 -16.47
CA THR A 152 -12.82 9.74 -15.09
C THR A 152 -13.80 8.57 -15.01
N ALA A 153 -14.80 8.51 -15.90
CA ALA A 153 -15.76 7.42 -15.90
C ALA A 153 -15.10 6.05 -16.12
N ILE A 154 -14.19 5.94 -17.11
CA ILE A 154 -13.47 4.69 -17.38
C ILE A 154 -12.56 4.29 -16.21
N ALA A 155 -12.02 5.26 -15.46
CA ALA A 155 -11.19 4.99 -14.28
C ALA A 155 -12.02 4.56 -13.05
N LEU A 156 -13.26 5.03 -12.90
CA LEU A 156 -14.08 4.78 -11.70
C LEU A 156 -15.07 3.61 -11.84
N ILE A 157 -15.57 3.30 -13.05
CA ILE A 157 -16.54 2.19 -13.24
C ILE A 157 -15.98 0.84 -12.74
N PRO A 158 -14.73 0.45 -13.03
CA PRO A 158 -14.18 -0.81 -12.53
C PRO A 158 -14.03 -0.83 -11.01
N ILE A 159 -13.88 0.32 -10.36
CA ILE A 159 -13.85 0.41 -8.90
C ILE A 159 -15.21 0.05 -8.29
N VAL A 160 -16.32 0.42 -8.94
CA VAL A 160 -17.65 -0.01 -8.49
C VAL A 160 -17.72 -1.54 -8.49
N ALA A 161 -17.32 -2.18 -9.60
CA ALA A 161 -17.33 -3.63 -9.73
C ALA A 161 -16.38 -4.32 -8.72
N LEU A 162 -15.16 -3.81 -8.56
CA LEU A 162 -14.21 -4.33 -7.58
C LEU A 162 -14.70 -4.16 -6.14
N SER A 163 -15.36 -3.05 -5.81
CA SER A 163 -15.93 -2.84 -4.48
C SER A 163 -17.02 -3.86 -4.16
N MET A 164 -17.84 -4.21 -5.15
CA MET A 164 -18.87 -5.26 -5.01
C MET A 164 -18.25 -6.64 -4.81
N VAL A 165 -17.25 -7.00 -5.62
CA VAL A 165 -16.60 -8.32 -5.56
C VAL A 165 -15.74 -8.49 -4.31
N LEU A 166 -14.99 -7.45 -3.93
CA LEU A 166 -14.12 -7.44 -2.76
C LEU A 166 -14.84 -6.99 -1.48
N GLY A 167 -16.16 -6.73 -1.53
CA GLY A 167 -16.94 -6.24 -0.38
C GLY A 167 -16.69 -7.02 0.92
N PRO A 168 -16.81 -8.36 0.94
CA PRO A 168 -16.51 -9.15 2.14
C PRO A 168 -15.08 -8.93 2.68
N LYS A 169 -14.11 -8.78 1.77
CA LYS A 169 -12.71 -8.52 2.12
C LYS A 169 -12.51 -7.08 2.63
N LEU A 170 -13.23 -6.11 2.08
CA LEU A 170 -13.13 -4.70 2.46
C LEU A 170 -13.77 -4.43 3.83
N PHE A 171 -14.94 -5.02 4.10
CA PHE A 171 -15.80 -4.62 5.22
C PHE A 171 -15.97 -5.67 6.32
N TRP A 172 -15.80 -6.96 6.03
CA TRP A 172 -16.19 -8.02 6.98
C TRP A 172 -15.04 -8.85 7.53
N GLU A 173 -14.01 -9.08 6.73
CA GLU A 173 -12.85 -9.85 7.17
C GLU A 173 -12.12 -9.14 8.31
N SER A 174 -11.70 -9.87 9.34
CA SER A 174 -10.93 -9.30 10.42
C SER A 174 -9.58 -8.77 9.94
N LEU A 175 -9.06 -7.75 10.61
CA LEU A 175 -7.68 -7.30 10.41
C LEU A 175 -6.72 -8.42 10.80
N THR A 176 -5.70 -8.57 9.99
CA THR A 176 -4.47 -9.29 10.36
C THR A 176 -3.58 -8.38 11.19
N GLY A 177 -2.42 -8.88 11.65
CA GLY A 177 -1.41 -8.01 12.27
C GLY A 177 -0.97 -6.85 11.36
N ASP A 178 -0.77 -7.12 10.07
CA ASP A 178 -0.42 -6.10 9.08
C ASP A 178 -1.53 -5.04 8.94
N GLY A 179 -2.79 -5.48 8.85
CA GLY A 179 -3.95 -4.59 8.77
C GLY A 179 -4.13 -3.73 10.03
N ALA A 180 -3.92 -4.32 11.21
CA ALA A 180 -3.98 -3.61 12.49
C ALA A 180 -2.86 -2.58 12.61
N HIS A 181 -1.62 -2.92 12.22
CA HIS A 181 -0.51 -1.94 12.18
C HIS A 181 -0.83 -0.73 11.31
N GLN A 182 -1.36 -0.97 10.10
CA GLN A 182 -1.78 0.10 9.20
C GLN A 182 -2.89 0.97 9.81
N LEU A 183 -3.84 0.34 10.50
CA LEU A 183 -4.92 1.05 11.18
C LEU A 183 -4.38 1.95 12.28
N GLU A 184 -3.57 1.42 13.20
CA GLU A 184 -3.06 2.24 14.31
C GLU A 184 -2.16 3.37 13.83
N ALA A 185 -1.34 3.14 12.80
CA ALA A 185 -0.50 4.20 12.24
C ALA A 185 -1.33 5.30 11.55
N ALA A 186 -2.41 4.93 10.85
CA ALA A 186 -3.35 5.88 10.27
C ALA A 186 -4.19 6.59 11.35
N ARG A 187 -4.53 5.87 12.43
CA ARG A 187 -5.31 6.36 13.57
C ARG A 187 -4.54 7.39 14.39
N LEU A 188 -3.23 7.21 14.51
CA LEU A 188 -2.34 8.18 15.14
C LEU A 188 -2.46 9.57 14.51
N LEU A 189 -2.69 9.66 13.19
CA LEU A 189 -2.91 10.94 12.51
C LEU A 189 -4.25 11.61 12.83
N LEU A 190 -5.16 10.95 13.57
CA LEU A 190 -6.36 11.60 14.10
C LEU A 190 -6.05 12.46 15.34
N ILE A 191 -5.01 12.12 16.09
CA ILE A 191 -4.65 12.77 17.36
C ILE A 191 -3.34 13.55 17.31
N GLN A 192 -2.50 13.34 16.30
CA GLN A 192 -1.24 14.07 16.11
C GLN A 192 -0.93 14.35 14.63
N PRO A 193 -0.06 15.32 14.30
CA PRO A 193 0.13 15.77 12.91
C PRO A 193 1.01 14.85 12.05
N LEU A 194 1.74 13.91 12.66
CA LEU A 194 2.66 12.99 11.98
C LEU A 194 2.38 11.56 12.42
N PRO A 195 2.66 10.54 11.58
CA PRO A 195 2.29 9.17 11.91
C PRO A 195 3.40 8.44 12.69
N PHE A 196 4.19 9.12 13.54
CA PHE A 196 5.29 8.47 14.27
C PHE A 196 4.96 8.28 15.75
N PHE A 197 5.04 7.04 16.23
CA PHE A 197 4.84 6.72 17.64
C PHE A 197 6.06 7.13 18.47
N GLY A 198 5.81 7.52 19.73
CA GLY A 198 6.87 7.66 20.72
C GLY A 198 7.42 6.29 21.14
N ARG A 199 8.65 6.26 21.68
CA ARG A 199 9.29 4.99 22.12
C ARG A 199 8.52 4.32 23.26
N GLU A 200 7.75 5.10 23.99
CA GLU A 200 6.92 4.64 25.10
C GLU A 200 5.82 3.65 24.68
N TYR A 201 5.43 3.64 23.40
CA TYR A 201 4.42 2.72 22.86
C TYR A 201 4.92 1.28 22.68
N GLY A 202 6.22 1.02 22.88
CA GLY A 202 6.80 -0.32 22.74
C GLY A 202 7.05 -0.71 21.28
N PRO A 203 6.93 -2.01 20.91
CA PRO A 203 7.32 -2.52 19.59
C PRO A 203 6.63 -1.86 18.40
N ILE A 204 5.38 -1.39 18.56
CA ILE A 204 4.66 -0.68 17.50
C ILE A 204 5.40 0.58 17.03
N ALA A 205 6.28 1.16 17.86
CA ALA A 205 7.02 2.38 17.50
C ALA A 205 8.08 2.19 16.41
N ASP A 206 8.41 0.95 16.03
CA ASP A 206 9.32 0.68 14.92
C ASP A 206 8.70 0.96 13.55
N TYR A 207 7.37 1.06 13.47
CA TYR A 207 6.63 1.43 12.25
C TYR A 207 5.61 2.55 12.55
N PRO A 208 5.46 3.55 11.67
CA PRO A 208 6.13 3.72 10.38
C PRO A 208 7.47 4.44 10.47
N GLY A 209 8.30 4.23 9.44
CA GLY A 209 9.56 4.92 9.24
C GLY A 209 9.46 6.04 8.19
N THR A 210 10.60 6.68 7.93
CA THR A 210 10.73 7.71 6.88
C THR A 210 10.40 7.20 5.47
N THR A 211 10.47 5.89 5.26
CA THR A 211 10.20 5.23 3.98
C THR A 211 8.81 4.61 3.87
N SER A 212 7.91 4.78 4.85
CA SER A 212 6.54 4.25 4.78
C SER A 212 5.45 5.25 5.19
N PHE A 213 5.82 6.43 5.71
CA PHE A 213 4.84 7.38 6.23
C PHE A 213 3.91 7.97 5.17
N PHE A 214 4.35 8.06 3.90
CA PHE A 214 3.57 8.75 2.87
C PHE A 214 2.30 7.99 2.50
N SER A 215 2.31 6.66 2.48
CA SER A 215 1.12 5.84 2.24
C SER A 215 0.11 5.90 3.40
N ILE A 216 0.54 6.29 4.59
CA ILE A 216 -0.31 6.40 5.78
C ILE A 216 -1.15 7.68 5.75
N LEU A 217 -0.64 8.76 5.17
CA LEU A 217 -1.38 10.02 5.08
C LEU A 217 -2.73 9.84 4.35
N PRO A 218 -2.80 9.33 3.10
CA PRO A 218 -4.09 9.07 2.46
C PRO A 218 -4.93 8.05 3.22
N THR A 219 -4.31 7.01 3.80
CA THR A 219 -5.03 6.00 4.60
C THR A 219 -5.79 6.66 5.75
N SER A 220 -5.18 7.62 6.46
CA SER A 220 -5.86 8.36 7.53
C SER A 220 -7.09 9.13 7.06
N PHE A 221 -7.13 9.59 5.80
CA PHE A 221 -8.31 10.26 5.25
C PHE A 221 -9.48 9.29 5.13
N PHE A 222 -9.22 8.03 4.76
CA PHE A 222 -10.24 7.00 4.69
C PHE A 222 -10.65 6.50 6.08
N VAL A 223 -9.74 6.43 7.06
CA VAL A 223 -10.12 6.20 8.48
C VAL A 223 -11.03 7.32 8.99
N ARG A 224 -10.77 8.59 8.64
CA ARG A 224 -11.66 9.71 8.98
C ARG A 224 -13.04 9.61 8.29
N LEU A 225 -13.14 8.95 7.13
CA LEU A 225 -14.40 8.82 6.38
C LEU A 225 -15.22 7.59 6.77
N PHE A 226 -14.59 6.43 6.88
CA PHE A 226 -15.24 5.14 7.14
C PHE A 226 -15.22 4.76 8.62
N GLY A 227 -14.38 5.40 9.44
CA GLY A 227 -14.17 5.09 10.84
C GLY A 227 -12.93 4.22 11.09
N GLU A 228 -12.68 3.93 12.37
CA GLU A 228 -11.59 3.08 12.85
C GLU A 228 -11.93 1.59 12.68
N ASN A 229 -12.18 1.17 11.44
CA ASN A 229 -12.56 -0.19 11.08
C ASN A 229 -11.79 -0.69 9.84
N GLU A 230 -12.13 -1.89 9.39
CA GLU A 230 -11.43 -2.56 8.30
C GLU A 230 -11.53 -1.79 6.97
N ALA A 231 -12.68 -1.18 6.68
CA ALA A 231 -12.86 -0.40 5.47
C ALA A 231 -11.96 0.83 5.44
N GLY A 232 -11.75 1.48 6.59
CA GLY A 232 -10.90 2.67 6.73
C GLY A 232 -9.48 2.47 6.22
N VAL A 233 -8.92 1.26 6.34
CA VAL A 233 -7.57 0.92 5.87
C VAL A 233 -7.52 0.16 4.55
N ARG A 234 -8.59 -0.54 4.17
CA ARG A 234 -8.61 -1.37 2.95
C ARG A 234 -9.12 -0.64 1.70
N VAL A 235 -10.08 0.28 1.84
CA VAL A 235 -10.57 1.11 0.72
C VAL A 235 -9.48 1.93 0.02
N PRO A 236 -8.46 2.47 0.72
CA PRO A 236 -7.30 3.11 0.07
C PRO A 236 -6.66 2.31 -1.07
N THR A 237 -6.67 0.97 -1.02
CA THR A 237 -6.17 0.14 -2.12
C THR A 237 -6.88 0.46 -3.44
N LEU A 238 -8.21 0.61 -3.42
CA LEU A 238 -8.99 0.94 -4.61
C LEU A 238 -8.68 2.34 -5.12
N TYR A 239 -8.44 3.28 -4.21
CA TYR A 239 -7.99 4.62 -4.58
C TYR A 239 -6.64 4.60 -5.31
N PHE A 240 -5.66 3.90 -4.75
CA PHE A 240 -4.34 3.82 -5.35
C PHE A 240 -4.36 3.04 -6.68
N LEU A 241 -5.25 2.05 -6.85
CA LEU A 241 -5.44 1.37 -8.14
C LEU A 241 -5.89 2.32 -9.25
N VAL A 242 -6.79 3.28 -8.96
CA VAL A 242 -7.17 4.33 -9.91
C VAL A 242 -5.93 5.13 -10.34
N LEU A 243 -5.08 5.51 -9.38
CA LEU A 243 -3.87 6.29 -9.67
C LEU A 243 -2.82 5.47 -10.44
N VAL A 244 -2.68 4.17 -10.17
CA VAL A 244 -1.85 3.26 -10.96
C VAL A 244 -2.36 3.18 -12.39
N GLU A 245 -3.67 3.03 -12.59
CA GLU A 245 -4.28 2.97 -13.92
C GLU A 245 -4.03 4.26 -14.71
N VAL A 246 -4.30 5.41 -14.08
CA VAL A 246 -4.08 6.73 -14.67
C VAL A 246 -2.60 6.94 -15.00
N GLY A 247 -1.69 6.52 -14.12
CA GLY A 247 -0.25 6.60 -14.34
C GLY A 247 0.22 5.74 -15.52
N ILE A 248 -0.28 4.50 -15.64
CA ILE A 248 0.00 3.62 -16.79
C ILE A 248 -0.57 4.19 -18.09
N VAL A 249 -1.80 4.72 -18.06
CA VAL A 249 -2.40 5.38 -19.22
C VAL A 249 -1.60 6.61 -19.63
N GLY A 250 -1.11 7.41 -18.67
CA GLY A 250 -0.28 8.59 -18.95
C GLY A 250 1.06 8.22 -19.57
N LEU A 251 1.66 7.12 -19.10
CA LEU A 251 2.82 6.52 -19.76
C LEU A 251 2.51 6.05 -21.17
N ALA A 252 1.33 5.50 -21.45
CA ALA A 252 0.98 5.04 -22.79
C ALA A 252 0.57 6.18 -23.73
N ALA A 253 -0.02 7.25 -23.21
CA ALA A 253 -0.69 8.30 -23.98
C ALA A 253 0.21 9.12 -24.90
N ASN A 254 1.53 9.04 -24.74
CA ASN A 254 2.50 9.67 -25.62
C ASN A 254 3.28 8.59 -26.41
N PRO A 255 2.91 8.30 -27.69
CA PRO A 255 2.25 9.23 -28.61
C PRO A 255 0.72 9.10 -28.75
N ARG A 256 0.07 8.06 -28.22
CA ARG A 256 -1.39 7.88 -28.34
C ARG A 256 -2.02 7.26 -27.10
N ARG A 257 -3.15 7.82 -26.66
CA ARG A 257 -3.94 7.30 -25.54
C ARG A 257 -4.57 5.93 -25.88
N PRO A 258 -4.47 4.92 -24.99
CA PRO A 258 -5.19 3.65 -25.15
C PRO A 258 -6.70 3.86 -25.30
N ARG A 259 -7.38 3.13 -26.22
CA ARG A 259 -8.84 3.20 -26.32
C ARG A 259 -9.51 2.32 -25.25
N PRO A 260 -10.86 2.38 -25.09
CA PRO A 260 -11.55 1.73 -23.98
C PRO A 260 -11.29 0.23 -23.83
N PHE A 261 -11.16 -0.52 -24.93
CA PHE A 261 -10.89 -1.95 -24.86
C PHE A 261 -9.50 -2.26 -24.26
N ALA A 262 -8.46 -1.53 -24.68
CA ALA A 262 -7.13 -1.66 -24.10
C ALA A 262 -7.13 -1.28 -22.61
N ARG A 263 -7.88 -0.23 -22.22
CA ARG A 263 -8.08 0.10 -20.81
C ARG A 263 -8.84 -0.99 -20.04
N GLY A 264 -9.79 -1.67 -20.68
CA GLY A 264 -10.45 -2.86 -20.11
C GLY A 264 -9.49 -4.02 -19.83
N LEU A 265 -8.54 -4.27 -20.74
CA LEU A 265 -7.47 -5.25 -20.50
C LEU A 265 -6.51 -4.82 -19.38
N LEU A 266 -6.21 -3.52 -19.28
CA LEU A 266 -5.42 -2.99 -18.17
C LEU A 266 -6.14 -3.22 -16.84
N TRP A 267 -7.44 -2.95 -16.75
CA TRP A 267 -8.24 -3.25 -15.57
C TRP A 267 -8.33 -4.74 -15.26
N ALA A 268 -8.37 -5.61 -16.27
CA ALA A 268 -8.27 -7.05 -16.05
C ALA A 268 -6.93 -7.41 -15.39
N ALA A 269 -5.81 -6.86 -15.86
CA ALA A 269 -4.50 -7.07 -15.24
C ALA A 269 -4.43 -6.53 -13.80
N LEU A 270 -4.95 -5.33 -13.55
CA LEU A 270 -5.01 -4.73 -12.20
C LEU A 270 -5.94 -5.52 -11.25
N THR A 271 -6.98 -6.17 -11.80
CA THR A 271 -7.85 -7.07 -11.03
C THR A 271 -7.10 -8.33 -10.59
N VAL A 272 -6.31 -8.95 -11.48
CA VAL A 272 -5.45 -10.08 -11.10
C VAL A 272 -4.46 -9.65 -10.02
N PHE A 273 -3.88 -8.46 -10.16
CA PHE A 273 -2.93 -7.91 -9.19
C PHE A 273 -3.56 -7.74 -7.80
N VAL A 274 -4.71 -7.08 -7.70
CA VAL A 274 -5.34 -6.84 -6.39
C VAL A 274 -5.85 -8.12 -5.75
N VAL A 275 -6.31 -9.11 -6.53
CA VAL A 275 -6.70 -10.42 -6.02
C VAL A 275 -5.46 -11.17 -5.50
N ALA A 276 -4.36 -11.19 -6.26
CA ALA A 276 -3.12 -11.83 -5.84
C ALA A 276 -2.59 -11.21 -4.53
N MET A 277 -2.55 -9.89 -4.45
CA MET A 277 -2.05 -9.17 -3.28
C MET A 277 -3.00 -9.33 -2.08
N GLY A 278 -4.28 -9.03 -2.27
CA GLY A 278 -5.27 -9.05 -1.19
C GLY A 278 -5.53 -10.43 -0.59
N TYR A 279 -5.22 -11.52 -1.30
CA TYR A 279 -5.40 -12.87 -0.77
C TYR A 279 -4.09 -13.63 -0.48
N SER A 280 -2.96 -13.24 -1.07
CA SER A 280 -1.72 -14.02 -0.97
C SER A 280 -0.49 -13.24 -0.47
N ALA A 281 -0.54 -11.91 -0.40
CA ALA A 281 0.60 -11.10 0.05
C ALA A 281 0.54 -10.84 1.56
N THR A 282 0.99 -11.80 2.37
CA THR A 282 0.97 -11.63 3.83
C THR A 282 2.02 -12.45 4.56
N TYR A 283 2.28 -12.03 5.80
CA TYR A 283 3.02 -12.77 6.81
C TYR A 283 2.09 -13.58 7.75
N ASP A 284 0.81 -13.22 7.79
CA ASP A 284 -0.22 -13.87 8.60
C ASP A 284 -0.49 -15.31 8.09
N PRO A 285 -0.64 -16.29 9.00
CA PRO A 285 -0.81 -17.68 8.61
C PRO A 285 -2.16 -18.01 7.96
N TYR A 286 -3.17 -17.14 8.07
CA TYR A 286 -4.55 -17.42 7.72
C TYR A 286 -5.05 -16.58 6.54
N ALA A 287 -4.81 -15.27 6.55
CA ALA A 287 -5.36 -14.36 5.55
C ALA A 287 -4.42 -13.21 5.23
N ALA A 288 -4.44 -12.72 4.00
CA ALA A 288 -3.75 -11.48 3.63
C ALA A 288 -4.65 -10.25 3.81
N ASP A 289 -4.06 -9.08 3.99
CA ASP A 289 -4.79 -7.84 4.19
C ASP A 289 -4.67 -6.87 3.00
N LEU A 290 -5.77 -6.21 2.69
CA LEU A 290 -5.78 -5.13 1.71
C LEU A 290 -5.18 -3.83 2.29
N GLY A 291 -5.15 -3.65 3.61
CA GLY A 291 -4.55 -2.48 4.24
C GLY A 291 -3.02 -2.47 4.14
N LEU A 292 -2.38 -3.58 4.49
CA LEU A 292 -0.93 -3.75 4.40
C LEU A 292 -0.60 -5.21 4.07
N PRO A 293 0.35 -5.46 3.15
CA PRO A 293 1.14 -4.49 2.39
C PRO A 293 0.39 -3.87 1.18
N THR A 294 -0.78 -4.40 0.82
CA THR A 294 -1.42 -4.12 -0.48
C THR A 294 -1.67 -2.63 -0.76
N ALA A 295 -2.29 -1.87 0.17
CA ALA A 295 -2.53 -0.45 -0.05
C ALA A 295 -1.22 0.34 -0.15
N ALA A 296 -0.26 0.06 0.74
CA ALA A 296 1.04 0.73 0.77
C ALA A 296 1.83 0.51 -0.53
N ASP A 297 1.89 -0.73 -1.03
CA ASP A 297 2.59 -1.03 -2.28
C ASP A 297 1.87 -0.48 -3.51
N THR A 298 0.55 -0.42 -3.50
CA THR A 298 -0.22 0.21 -4.58
C THR A 298 0.01 1.73 -4.58
N ALA A 299 0.08 2.37 -3.40
CA ALA A 299 0.42 3.79 -3.26
C ALA A 299 1.85 4.08 -3.74
N PHE A 300 2.80 3.24 -3.36
CA PHE A 300 4.19 3.28 -3.82
C PHE A 300 4.27 3.25 -5.36
N MET A 301 3.56 2.33 -5.99
CA MET A 301 3.54 2.22 -7.45
C MET A 301 2.78 3.36 -8.13
N ALA A 302 1.71 3.89 -7.52
CA ALA A 302 1.05 5.09 -7.99
C ALA A 302 2.03 6.27 -8.01
N ALA A 303 2.73 6.53 -6.91
CA ALA A 303 3.74 7.59 -6.84
C ALA A 303 4.84 7.41 -7.90
N PHE A 304 5.33 6.17 -8.08
CA PHE A 304 6.34 5.87 -9.09
C PHE A 304 5.83 6.08 -10.53
N PHE A 305 4.60 5.66 -10.85
CA PHE A 305 4.04 5.94 -12.17
C PHE A 305 3.84 7.44 -12.40
N GLY A 306 3.59 8.22 -11.35
CA GLY A 306 3.63 9.69 -11.39
C GLY A 306 4.98 10.25 -11.82
N VAL A 307 6.09 9.68 -11.34
CA VAL A 307 7.45 9.98 -11.81
C VAL A 307 7.60 9.66 -13.30
N GLY A 308 7.09 8.50 -13.72
CA GLY A 308 7.09 8.11 -15.14
C GLY A 308 6.34 9.11 -16.04
N VAL A 309 5.13 9.51 -15.65
CA VAL A 309 4.36 10.56 -16.35
C VAL A 309 5.12 11.87 -16.37
N ALA A 310 5.72 12.27 -15.24
CA ALA A 310 6.51 13.50 -15.15
C ALA A 310 7.70 13.52 -16.11
N LEU A 311 8.37 12.39 -16.31
CA LEU A 311 9.48 12.26 -17.26
C LEU A 311 9.00 12.38 -18.72
N VAL A 312 7.89 11.73 -19.04
CA VAL A 312 7.29 11.77 -20.39
C VAL A 312 6.82 13.18 -20.74
N GLU A 313 6.22 13.88 -19.79
CA GLU A 313 5.63 15.21 -19.98
C GLU A 313 6.57 16.37 -19.61
N ARG A 314 7.75 16.09 -19.06
CA ARG A 314 8.70 17.08 -18.53
C ARG A 314 8.11 17.95 -17.42
N ALA A 315 7.20 17.40 -16.62
CA ALA A 315 6.55 18.07 -15.51
C ALA A 315 7.46 18.05 -14.26
N ARG A 316 8.41 18.99 -14.18
CA ARG A 316 9.42 19.03 -13.10
C ARG A 316 8.83 18.99 -11.70
N THR A 317 7.75 19.74 -11.44
CA THR A 317 7.08 19.73 -10.12
C THR A 317 6.58 18.33 -9.75
N LEU A 318 5.89 17.66 -10.68
CA LEU A 318 5.43 16.28 -10.49
C LEU A 318 6.60 15.31 -10.30
N LEU A 319 7.73 15.53 -11.00
CA LEU A 319 8.93 14.71 -10.85
C LEU A 319 9.49 14.80 -9.42
N PHE A 320 9.65 16.00 -8.86
CA PHE A 320 10.16 16.18 -7.50
C PHE A 320 9.23 15.58 -6.44
N PHE A 321 7.95 15.95 -6.45
CA PHE A 321 7.00 15.47 -5.45
C PHE A 321 6.68 13.98 -5.62
N GLY A 322 6.59 13.49 -6.86
CA GLY A 322 6.41 12.07 -7.16
C GLY A 322 7.61 11.23 -6.72
N THR A 323 8.84 11.75 -6.90
CA THR A 323 10.06 11.08 -6.41
C THR A 323 10.07 11.04 -4.89
N PHE A 324 9.78 12.16 -4.22
CA PHE A 324 9.68 12.19 -2.77
C PHE A 324 8.63 11.21 -2.24
N ALA A 325 7.43 11.21 -2.81
CA ALA A 325 6.36 10.26 -2.49
C ALA A 325 6.80 8.80 -2.69
N THR A 326 7.49 8.51 -3.79
CA THR A 326 8.02 7.17 -4.09
C THR A 326 9.01 6.71 -3.02
N LEU A 327 9.95 7.57 -2.63
CA LEU A 327 10.97 7.28 -1.61
C LEU A 327 10.39 7.13 -0.20
N SER A 328 9.25 7.78 0.08
CA SER A 328 8.60 7.81 1.39
C SER A 328 7.40 6.86 1.55
N SER A 329 7.03 6.14 0.48
CA SER A 329 5.93 5.15 0.51
C SER A 329 6.39 3.72 0.73
N SER A 330 7.61 3.38 0.29
CA SER A 330 8.18 2.05 0.51
C SER A 330 9.70 2.11 0.65
N PRO A 331 10.35 1.23 1.46
CA PRO A 331 11.80 1.05 1.46
C PRO A 331 12.36 0.69 0.09
N GLY A 332 11.55 0.05 -0.76
CA GLY A 332 11.90 -0.26 -2.14
C GLY A 332 12.02 0.97 -3.05
N GLY A 333 11.62 2.16 -2.60
CA GLY A 333 11.64 3.37 -3.40
C GLY A 333 13.03 3.77 -3.88
N ALA A 334 14.04 3.74 -3.00
CA ALA A 334 15.41 4.07 -3.39
C ALA A 334 15.98 3.06 -4.40
N LEU A 335 15.69 1.77 -4.19
CA LEU A 335 16.08 0.70 -5.12
C LEU A 335 15.42 0.90 -6.49
N LEU A 336 14.11 1.16 -6.51
CA LEU A 336 13.35 1.32 -7.73
C LEU A 336 13.77 2.59 -8.51
N MET A 337 13.99 3.71 -7.82
CA MET A 337 14.51 4.93 -8.45
C MET A 337 15.91 4.68 -9.02
N SER A 338 16.79 4.01 -8.27
CA SER A 338 18.13 3.59 -8.75
C SER A 338 18.04 2.71 -10.00
N ALA A 339 17.14 1.75 -10.01
CA ALA A 339 16.91 0.86 -11.14
C ALA A 339 16.39 1.63 -12.38
N LEU A 340 15.53 2.63 -12.17
CA LEU A 340 15.08 3.54 -13.23
C LEU A 340 16.26 4.34 -13.80
N PHE A 341 17.15 4.89 -12.96
CA PHE A 341 18.35 5.61 -13.43
C PHE A 341 19.24 4.75 -14.30
N VAL A 342 19.53 3.53 -13.84
CA VAL A 342 20.31 2.56 -14.60
C VAL A 342 19.60 2.24 -15.93
N GLY A 343 18.29 2.03 -15.90
CA GLY A 343 17.47 1.78 -17.09
C GLY A 343 17.53 2.92 -18.12
N LEU A 344 17.42 4.17 -17.67
CA LEU A 344 17.53 5.36 -18.51
C LEU A 344 18.93 5.50 -19.10
N ALA A 345 19.97 5.40 -18.26
CA ALA A 345 21.36 5.54 -18.68
C ALA A 345 21.78 4.46 -19.69
N LEU A 346 21.44 3.18 -19.44
CA LEU A 346 21.74 2.07 -20.36
C LEU A 346 20.97 2.21 -21.68
N SER A 347 19.71 2.63 -21.63
CA SER A 347 18.89 2.85 -22.83
C SER A 347 19.45 3.95 -23.71
N GLU A 348 19.96 5.03 -23.11
CA GLU A 348 20.62 6.12 -23.83
C GLU A 348 22.00 5.74 -24.35
N ALA A 349 22.84 5.07 -23.55
CA ALA A 349 24.16 4.61 -24.00
C ALA A 349 24.05 3.75 -25.27
N LYS A 350 23.06 2.84 -25.32
CA LYS A 350 22.77 2.01 -26.50
C LYS A 350 22.33 2.86 -27.71
N ARG A 351 21.49 3.87 -27.48
CA ARG A 351 21.03 4.79 -28.54
C ARG A 351 22.19 5.60 -29.11
N LEU A 352 23.08 6.09 -28.25
CA LEU A 352 24.29 6.82 -28.63
C LEU A 352 25.26 5.92 -29.40
N ALA A 353 25.47 4.68 -28.97
CA ALA A 353 26.30 3.72 -29.69
C ALA A 353 25.75 3.42 -31.09
N ALA A 354 24.43 3.23 -31.23
CA ALA A 354 23.79 3.04 -32.53
C ALA A 354 23.91 4.28 -33.43
N ARG A 355 23.73 5.49 -32.88
CA ARG A 355 23.92 6.75 -33.62
C ARG A 355 25.37 7.02 -33.97
N ARG A 356 26.35 6.58 -33.17
CA ARG A 356 27.78 6.77 -33.50
C ARG A 356 28.20 5.93 -34.72
N ALA A 357 27.47 4.85 -35.00
CA ALA A 357 27.62 4.07 -36.23
C ALA A 357 26.99 4.75 -37.47
N GLU A 358 26.12 5.75 -37.28
CA GLU A 358 25.45 6.52 -38.33
C GLU A 358 25.88 8.01 -38.23
N LEU A 359 26.89 8.42 -39.01
CA LEU A 359 27.51 9.77 -38.96
C LEU A 359 26.50 10.96 -38.93
N PRO A 360 26.88 12.10 -38.30
CA PRO A 360 25.96 12.97 -37.57
C PRO A 360 25.46 14.17 -38.38
N LYS A 361 24.14 14.43 -38.36
CA LYS A 361 23.61 15.76 -38.74
C LYS A 361 22.57 16.37 -37.80
N ARG A 362 22.26 15.80 -36.62
CA ARG A 362 21.30 16.45 -35.69
C ARG A 362 21.70 16.35 -34.21
N PRO A 363 22.32 17.39 -33.64
CA PRO A 363 22.70 17.46 -32.22
C PRO A 363 21.56 17.78 -31.23
N LYS A 364 20.27 17.75 -31.62
CA LYS A 364 19.21 18.34 -30.76
C LYS A 364 18.48 17.37 -29.81
N ASP A 365 18.60 16.05 -29.98
CA ASP A 365 17.79 15.11 -29.16
C ASP A 365 18.49 14.64 -27.88
N TRP A 366 19.83 14.63 -27.81
CA TRP A 366 20.58 14.03 -26.68
C TRP A 366 20.44 14.83 -25.38
N MET A 367 20.25 16.15 -25.49
CA MET A 367 19.99 17.02 -24.33
C MET A 367 18.74 16.60 -23.58
N THR A 368 17.74 16.00 -24.23
CA THR A 368 16.45 15.71 -23.60
C THR A 368 16.51 14.53 -22.62
N ALA A 369 17.27 13.48 -22.94
CA ALA A 369 17.38 12.30 -22.09
C ALA A 369 18.43 12.48 -20.99
N PHE A 370 19.51 13.20 -21.29
CA PHE A 370 20.46 13.66 -20.28
C PHE A 370 19.78 14.58 -19.27
N GLU A 371 18.99 15.57 -19.74
CA GLU A 371 18.19 16.45 -18.87
C GLU A 371 17.22 15.64 -18.01
N ALA A 372 16.49 14.68 -18.58
CA ALA A 372 15.57 13.83 -17.82
C ALA A 372 16.31 13.02 -16.73
N THR A 373 17.46 12.44 -17.06
CA THR A 373 18.30 11.68 -16.12
C THR A 373 18.84 12.60 -15.01
N ALA A 374 19.33 13.78 -15.37
CA ALA A 374 19.86 14.76 -14.42
C ALA A 374 18.79 15.27 -13.45
N TRP A 375 17.60 15.62 -13.94
CA TRP A 375 16.50 16.06 -13.10
C TRP A 375 15.99 14.97 -12.18
N ALA A 376 15.84 13.74 -12.67
CA ALA A 376 15.44 12.64 -11.81
C ALA A 376 16.53 12.37 -10.76
N GLY A 377 17.81 12.45 -11.13
CA GLY A 377 18.93 12.27 -10.21
C GLY A 377 18.95 13.34 -9.12
N LEU A 378 18.72 14.59 -9.50
CA LEU A 378 18.57 15.71 -8.57
C LEU A 378 17.36 15.52 -7.65
N ALA A 379 16.19 15.17 -8.19
CA ALA A 379 14.98 14.91 -7.41
C ALA A 379 15.19 13.77 -6.39
N THR A 380 15.90 12.73 -6.78
CA THR A 380 16.21 11.60 -5.90
C THR A 380 17.21 12.01 -4.82
N GLY A 381 18.28 12.72 -5.18
CA GLY A 381 19.27 13.22 -4.23
C GLY A 381 18.66 14.16 -3.19
N VAL A 382 17.82 15.11 -3.63
CA VAL A 382 17.08 16.01 -2.74
C VAL A 382 16.11 15.23 -1.86
N GLY A 383 15.34 14.30 -2.42
CA GLY A 383 14.40 13.48 -1.66
C GLY A 383 15.09 12.67 -0.55
N LEU A 384 16.21 12.00 -0.88
CA LEU A 384 17.01 11.26 0.10
C LEU A 384 17.60 12.18 1.18
N LEU A 385 18.06 13.38 0.80
CA LEU A 385 18.57 14.36 1.76
C LEU A 385 17.47 14.80 2.74
N VAL A 386 16.25 15.07 2.24
CA VAL A 386 15.10 15.44 3.08
C VAL A 386 14.77 14.29 4.04
N LEU A 387 14.69 13.05 3.56
CA LEU A 387 14.40 11.89 4.42
C LEU A 387 15.49 11.62 5.45
N ALA A 388 16.76 11.87 5.12
CA ALA A 388 17.87 11.76 6.05
C ALA A 388 17.87 12.87 7.12
N ALA A 389 17.45 14.08 6.76
CA ALA A 389 17.36 15.22 7.68
C ALA A 389 16.12 15.17 8.58
N LEU A 390 15.05 14.48 8.14
CA LEU A 390 13.76 14.46 8.83
C LEU A 390 13.83 14.06 10.31
N PRO A 391 14.55 12.99 10.74
CA PRO A 391 14.64 12.65 12.16
C PRO A 391 15.22 13.78 13.02
N SER A 392 16.25 14.48 12.52
CA SER A 392 16.88 15.59 13.24
C SER A 392 15.95 16.80 13.33
N VAL A 393 15.19 17.08 12.27
CA VAL A 393 14.18 18.15 12.27
C VAL A 393 13.07 17.85 13.28
N LEU A 394 12.58 16.60 13.32
CA LEU A 394 11.55 16.19 14.26
C LEU A 394 12.04 16.26 15.71
N ALA A 395 13.26 15.80 15.98
CA ALA A 395 13.89 15.91 17.29
C ALA A 395 14.02 17.38 17.74
N ALA A 396 14.42 18.29 16.84
CA ALA A 396 14.51 19.72 17.13
C ALA A 396 13.15 20.37 17.45
N LEU A 397 12.05 19.80 16.93
CA LEU A 397 10.68 20.23 17.20
C LEU A 397 10.04 19.51 18.41
N GLY A 398 10.77 18.63 19.09
CA GLY A 398 10.22 17.82 20.18
C GLY A 398 9.17 16.80 19.73
N LEU A 399 9.17 16.43 18.45
CA LEU A 399 8.23 15.48 17.86
C LEU A 399 8.80 14.04 17.87
N PRO A 400 7.94 13.01 17.89
CA PRO A 400 8.39 11.62 17.85
C PRO A 400 9.29 11.32 16.65
N SER A 401 10.32 10.52 16.88
CA SER A 401 11.24 10.10 15.82
C SER A 401 10.59 9.03 14.93
N PRO A 402 10.91 8.99 13.63
CA PRO A 402 10.45 7.93 12.75
C PRO A 402 10.93 6.55 13.21
N GLY A 403 10.09 5.54 12.98
CA GLY A 403 10.39 4.14 13.25
C GLY A 403 11.56 3.58 12.42
N ARG A 404 12.08 2.43 12.86
CA ARG A 404 13.33 1.83 12.37
C ARG A 404 13.18 0.47 11.69
N GLU A 405 11.94 0.02 11.42
CA GLU A 405 11.65 -1.31 10.85
C GLU A 405 12.49 -1.63 9.59
N HIS A 406 12.80 -0.61 8.79
CA HIS A 406 13.56 -0.74 7.54
C HIS A 406 14.95 -0.11 7.58
N SER A 407 15.57 -0.11 8.76
CA SER A 407 16.94 0.37 8.95
C SER A 407 17.95 -0.36 8.07
N ALA A 408 19.10 0.29 7.82
CA ALA A 408 20.22 -0.29 7.08
C ALA A 408 20.70 -1.63 7.70
N GLU A 409 20.55 -1.79 9.01
CA GLU A 409 20.84 -3.04 9.73
C GLU A 409 19.89 -4.17 9.32
N GLY A 410 18.58 -3.89 9.22
CA GLY A 410 17.60 -4.87 8.76
C GLY A 410 17.87 -5.31 7.32
N LEU A 411 18.25 -4.36 6.45
CA LEU A 411 18.59 -4.66 5.05
C LEU A 411 19.90 -5.46 4.95
N SER A 412 20.93 -5.12 5.72
CA SER A 412 22.22 -5.84 5.70
C SER A 412 22.06 -7.30 6.15
N LYS A 413 21.24 -7.54 7.19
CA LYS A 413 20.89 -8.90 7.62
C LYS A 413 20.18 -9.70 6.52
N LYS A 414 19.27 -9.07 5.77
CA LYS A 414 18.61 -9.70 4.62
C LYS A 414 19.60 -10.00 3.48
N LEU A 415 20.48 -9.05 3.16
CA LEU A 415 21.50 -9.20 2.11
C LEU A 415 22.56 -10.26 2.45
N ALA A 416 22.84 -10.50 3.73
CA ALA A 416 23.76 -11.55 4.17
C ALA A 416 23.22 -12.97 3.88
N THR A 417 21.93 -13.13 3.58
CA THR A 417 21.31 -14.44 3.34
C THR A 417 20.72 -14.49 1.93
N LEU A 418 21.34 -15.27 1.03
CA LEU A 418 20.90 -15.40 -0.36
C LEU A 418 20.29 -16.78 -0.67
N ILE A 419 19.35 -16.82 -1.60
CA ILE A 419 18.80 -18.04 -2.20
C ILE A 419 18.57 -17.84 -3.70
N LEU A 420 19.06 -18.77 -4.53
CA LEU A 420 18.90 -18.70 -6.00
C LEU A 420 18.12 -19.88 -6.57
N THR A 421 17.82 -20.89 -5.75
CA THR A 421 17.25 -22.17 -6.17
C THR A 421 15.72 -22.21 -6.14
N ASP A 422 15.05 -21.19 -5.58
CA ASP A 422 13.59 -21.15 -5.47
C ASP A 422 12.93 -20.63 -6.75
N VAL A 423 12.88 -21.50 -7.76
CA VAL A 423 12.30 -21.21 -9.08
C VAL A 423 10.82 -20.81 -9.04
N ARG A 424 10.12 -21.11 -7.94
CA ARG A 424 8.71 -20.72 -7.74
C ARG A 424 8.51 -19.20 -7.78
N ARG A 425 9.55 -18.43 -7.43
CA ARG A 425 9.53 -16.95 -7.44
C ARG A 425 9.31 -16.35 -8.82
N PHE A 426 9.59 -17.08 -9.91
CA PHE A 426 9.20 -16.65 -11.25
C PHE A 426 7.66 -16.58 -11.40
N GLY A 427 6.93 -17.44 -10.69
CA GLY A 427 5.46 -17.39 -10.60
C GLY A 427 4.97 -16.08 -9.98
N TYR A 428 5.71 -15.48 -9.06
CA TYR A 428 5.34 -14.22 -8.40
C TYR A 428 5.31 -13.03 -9.34
N VAL A 429 6.09 -13.06 -10.43
CA VAL A 429 6.03 -12.00 -11.45
C VAL A 429 5.02 -12.33 -12.54
N ALA A 430 4.95 -13.60 -12.93
CA ALA A 430 4.16 -14.04 -14.07
C ALA A 430 2.64 -14.07 -13.76
N ILE A 431 2.25 -14.52 -12.57
CA ILE A 431 0.85 -14.78 -12.22
C ILE A 431 0.07 -13.50 -11.89
N PRO A 432 0.53 -12.60 -11.00
CA PRO A 432 -0.26 -11.45 -10.54
C PRO A 432 -0.61 -10.44 -11.63
N CYS A 433 -0.02 -10.56 -12.81
CA CYS A 433 -0.29 -9.72 -13.97
C CYS A 433 -0.56 -10.56 -15.23
N GLY A 434 -1.09 -11.78 -15.09
CA GLY A 434 -1.62 -12.57 -16.21
C GLY A 434 -0.66 -12.79 -17.38
N LEU A 435 0.61 -13.10 -17.11
CA LEU A 435 1.70 -13.29 -18.09
C LEU A 435 2.04 -12.09 -18.98
N PHE A 436 1.30 -10.97 -18.91
CA PHE A 436 1.59 -9.72 -19.63
C PHE A 436 3.04 -9.26 -19.48
N PRO A 437 3.65 -9.35 -18.28
CA PRO A 437 5.04 -8.94 -18.10
C PRO A 437 6.01 -9.65 -19.03
N LEU A 438 5.81 -10.94 -19.29
CA LEU A 438 6.71 -11.75 -20.11
C LEU A 438 6.68 -11.32 -21.58
N ALA A 439 5.49 -10.97 -22.09
CA ALA A 439 5.34 -10.48 -23.46
C ALA A 439 6.04 -9.13 -23.68
N ALA A 440 6.08 -8.27 -22.66
CA ALA A 440 6.75 -6.99 -22.73
C ALA A 440 8.27 -7.14 -22.97
N PHE A 441 8.91 -8.14 -22.35
CA PHE A 441 10.34 -8.40 -22.51
C PHE A 441 10.73 -8.90 -23.91
N TRP A 442 9.88 -9.69 -24.58
CA TRP A 442 10.13 -10.07 -25.99
C TRP A 442 10.15 -8.85 -26.93
N GLY A 443 9.43 -7.79 -26.56
CA GLY A 443 9.36 -6.52 -27.27
C GLY A 443 10.53 -5.57 -27.06
N ILE A 444 11.47 -5.85 -26.14
CA ILE A 444 12.41 -4.85 -25.63
C ILE A 444 13.29 -4.21 -26.72
N ARG A 445 13.54 -4.91 -27.82
CA ARG A 445 14.32 -4.38 -28.95
C ARG A 445 13.56 -3.27 -29.70
N ARG A 446 12.23 -3.34 -29.73
CA ARG A 446 11.33 -2.36 -30.38
C ARG A 446 10.78 -1.33 -29.42
N ALA A 447 10.87 -1.59 -28.12
CA ALA A 447 10.48 -0.67 -27.06
C ALA A 447 11.20 0.68 -27.21
N ASP A 448 10.52 1.77 -26.88
CA ASP A 448 11.17 3.08 -26.78
C ASP A 448 12.00 3.21 -25.49
N LEU A 449 12.63 4.37 -25.31
CA LEU A 449 13.51 4.60 -24.17
C LEU A 449 12.83 4.39 -22.82
N VAL A 450 11.62 4.92 -22.65
CA VAL A 450 10.88 4.84 -21.39
C VAL A 450 10.48 3.40 -21.13
N SER A 451 9.94 2.71 -22.13
CA SER A 451 9.56 1.31 -22.02
C SER A 451 10.76 0.42 -21.69
N ARG A 452 11.92 0.65 -22.32
CA ARG A 452 13.16 -0.07 -21.98
C ARG A 452 13.63 0.21 -20.56
N ALA A 453 13.58 1.47 -20.12
CA ALA A 453 13.97 1.83 -18.76
C ALA A 453 13.07 1.15 -17.71
N LEU A 454 11.76 1.11 -17.94
CA LEU A 454 10.80 0.38 -17.09
C LEU A 454 11.09 -1.13 -17.07
N LEU A 455 11.38 -1.74 -18.21
CA LEU A 455 11.72 -3.16 -18.29
C LEU A 455 13.05 -3.49 -17.61
N ILE A 456 14.06 -2.63 -17.76
CA ILE A 456 15.34 -2.78 -17.05
C ILE A 456 15.13 -2.62 -15.55
N ALA A 457 14.35 -1.62 -15.11
CA ALA A 457 14.03 -1.43 -13.71
C ALA A 457 13.27 -2.63 -13.11
N ALA A 458 12.33 -3.19 -13.87
CA ALA A 458 11.60 -4.40 -13.49
C ALA A 458 12.55 -5.61 -13.36
N ALA A 459 13.43 -5.82 -14.34
CA ALA A 459 14.39 -6.92 -14.30
C ALA A 459 15.40 -6.77 -13.14
N PHE A 460 15.87 -5.55 -12.88
CA PHE A 460 16.80 -5.26 -11.79
C PHE A 460 16.15 -5.47 -10.41
N THR A 461 14.95 -4.92 -10.20
CA THR A 461 14.20 -5.12 -8.94
C THR A 461 13.85 -6.58 -8.72
N PHE A 462 13.43 -7.30 -9.77
CA PHE A 462 13.23 -8.74 -9.71
C PHE A 462 14.51 -9.47 -9.30
N ALA A 463 15.63 -9.23 -9.99
CA ALA A 463 16.89 -9.91 -9.71
C ALA A 463 17.37 -9.65 -8.27
N PHE A 464 17.21 -8.42 -7.78
CA PHE A 464 17.55 -8.05 -6.42
C PHE A 464 16.76 -8.88 -5.40
N PHE A 465 15.43 -8.89 -5.47
CA PHE A 465 14.59 -9.63 -4.50
C PHE A 465 14.62 -11.14 -4.73
N TYR A 466 14.82 -11.60 -5.96
CA TYR A 466 14.97 -13.01 -6.30
C TYR A 466 16.15 -13.63 -5.53
N ALA A 467 17.26 -12.90 -5.42
CA ALA A 467 18.45 -13.37 -4.73
C ALA A 467 18.32 -13.42 -3.21
N LEU A 468 17.40 -12.66 -2.59
CA LEU A 468 17.28 -12.60 -1.13
C LEU A 468 16.61 -13.86 -0.55
N ALA A 469 17.18 -14.45 0.50
CA ALA A 469 16.55 -15.60 1.16
C ALA A 469 15.18 -15.24 1.76
N PHE A 470 15.07 -14.05 2.36
CA PHE A 470 13.81 -13.51 2.84
C PHE A 470 13.07 -12.83 1.68
N GLY A 471 12.02 -13.48 1.20
CA GLY A 471 11.18 -12.96 0.13
C GLY A 471 9.71 -13.12 0.48
N SER A 472 8.93 -12.07 0.23
CA SER A 472 7.48 -12.15 0.22
C SER A 472 6.94 -11.64 -1.11
N LEU A 473 5.72 -12.04 -1.50
CA LEU A 473 5.12 -11.76 -2.80
C LEU A 473 5.14 -10.25 -3.12
N HIS A 474 4.83 -9.44 -2.12
CA HIS A 474 4.73 -7.98 -2.21
C HIS A 474 6.05 -7.28 -2.59
N TYR A 475 7.20 -7.86 -2.27
CA TYR A 475 8.50 -7.32 -2.69
C TYR A 475 8.68 -7.28 -4.22
N PHE A 476 7.92 -8.12 -4.94
CA PHE A 476 7.98 -8.21 -6.39
C PHE A 476 7.00 -7.28 -7.11
N VAL A 477 6.19 -6.47 -6.40
CA VAL A 477 5.18 -5.58 -6.98
C VAL A 477 5.73 -4.68 -8.11
N PRO A 478 6.92 -4.04 -8.00
CA PRO A 478 7.49 -3.30 -9.11
C PRO A 478 7.77 -4.18 -10.34
N ALA A 479 8.30 -5.38 -10.13
CA ALA A 479 8.55 -6.33 -11.22
C ALA A 479 7.25 -6.82 -11.88
N MET A 480 6.12 -6.80 -11.17
CA MET A 480 4.80 -7.13 -11.70
C MET A 480 4.21 -6.00 -12.56
N LEU A 481 4.19 -4.76 -12.03
CA LEU A 481 3.43 -3.65 -12.62
C LEU A 481 4.21 -2.86 -13.70
N LEU A 482 5.52 -2.68 -13.56
CA LEU A 482 6.32 -1.90 -14.54
C LEU A 482 6.26 -2.50 -15.96
N PRO A 483 6.32 -3.82 -16.15
CA PRO A 483 6.18 -4.41 -17.47
C PRO A 483 4.80 -4.18 -18.10
N ILE A 484 3.72 -4.06 -17.31
CA ILE A 484 2.40 -3.68 -17.81
C ILE A 484 2.46 -2.27 -18.42
N GLY A 485 3.07 -1.32 -17.71
CA GLY A 485 3.28 0.04 -18.22
C GLY A 485 4.04 0.07 -19.54
N ALA A 486 5.14 -0.69 -19.63
CA ALA A 486 5.92 -0.82 -20.87
C ALA A 486 5.13 -1.50 -22.00
N PHE A 487 4.33 -2.52 -21.67
CA PHE A 487 3.51 -3.26 -22.63
C PHE A 487 2.44 -2.37 -23.27
N PHE A 488 1.63 -1.68 -22.46
CA PHE A 488 0.57 -0.81 -22.99
C PHE A 488 1.13 0.40 -23.75
N ARG A 489 2.30 0.91 -23.36
CA ARG A 489 3.01 1.95 -24.12
C ARG A 489 3.46 1.46 -25.50
N SER A 490 3.85 0.20 -25.62
CA SER A 490 4.42 -0.36 -26.86
C SER A 490 3.38 -0.99 -27.80
N TYR A 491 2.26 -1.50 -27.26
CA TYR A 491 1.37 -2.41 -28.00
C TYR A 491 -0.11 -2.00 -28.03
N SER A 492 -0.53 -0.91 -27.39
CA SER A 492 -1.95 -0.50 -27.30
C SER A 492 -2.70 -0.54 -28.64
N ASP A 493 -2.15 0.08 -29.69
CA ASP A 493 -2.76 0.12 -31.03
C ASP A 493 -2.94 -1.28 -31.64
N SER A 494 -1.98 -2.18 -31.41
CA SER A 494 -1.99 -3.54 -31.96
C SER A 494 -3.02 -4.44 -31.26
N LEU A 495 -3.28 -4.20 -29.98
CA LEU A 495 -4.23 -4.99 -29.19
C LEU A 495 -5.64 -4.83 -29.72
N GLU A 496 -6.05 -3.63 -30.11
CA GLU A 496 -7.44 -3.38 -30.46
C GLU A 496 -7.88 -4.06 -31.75
N ARG A 497 -6.95 -4.18 -32.71
CA ARG A 497 -7.23 -4.68 -34.06
C ARG A 497 -6.66 -6.07 -34.32
N GLY A 498 -5.66 -6.48 -33.55
CA GLY A 498 -4.96 -7.75 -33.76
C GLY A 498 -5.53 -8.91 -32.95
N PRO A 499 -5.20 -10.16 -33.32
CA PRO A 499 -5.57 -11.34 -32.54
C PRO A 499 -4.94 -11.36 -31.14
N GLY A 500 -3.89 -10.55 -30.92
CA GLY A 500 -3.23 -10.40 -29.63
C GLY A 500 -4.17 -10.06 -28.46
N ARG A 501 -5.30 -9.37 -28.71
CA ARG A 501 -6.29 -9.12 -27.64
C ARG A 501 -6.83 -10.38 -27.00
N TRP A 502 -7.08 -11.43 -27.76
CA TRP A 502 -7.67 -12.65 -27.22
C TRP A 502 -6.65 -13.42 -26.40
N VAL A 503 -5.38 -13.37 -26.81
CA VAL A 503 -4.26 -13.85 -25.98
C VAL A 503 -4.21 -13.08 -24.67
N CYS A 504 -4.36 -11.76 -24.71
CA CYS A 504 -4.41 -10.93 -23.51
C CYS A 504 -5.58 -11.27 -22.59
N VAL A 505 -6.79 -11.42 -23.12
CA VAL A 505 -7.97 -11.85 -22.34
C VAL A 505 -7.72 -13.21 -21.69
N ALA A 506 -7.24 -14.19 -22.47
CA ALA A 506 -6.94 -15.53 -21.96
C ALA A 506 -5.86 -15.49 -20.87
N ALA A 507 -4.81 -14.68 -21.06
CA ALA A 507 -3.71 -14.57 -20.11
C ALA A 507 -4.15 -13.91 -18.80
N ALA A 508 -5.02 -12.89 -18.86
CA ALA A 508 -5.65 -12.31 -17.67
C ALA A 508 -6.56 -13.32 -16.95
N ALA A 509 -7.38 -14.09 -17.68
CA ALA A 509 -8.24 -15.12 -17.11
C ALA A 509 -7.44 -16.25 -16.44
N ILE A 510 -6.38 -16.73 -17.09
CA ILE A 510 -5.45 -17.71 -16.51
C ILE A 510 -4.76 -17.13 -15.28
N GLY A 511 -4.30 -15.88 -15.34
CA GLY A 511 -3.72 -15.18 -14.19
C GLY A 511 -4.68 -15.12 -13.01
N LEU A 512 -5.94 -14.75 -13.25
CA LEU A 512 -6.98 -14.71 -12.23
C LEU A 512 -7.24 -16.10 -11.64
N MET A 513 -7.38 -17.11 -12.48
CA MET A 513 -7.57 -18.50 -12.05
C MET A 513 -6.41 -18.99 -11.17
N LEU A 514 -5.17 -18.64 -11.52
CA LEU A 514 -3.98 -19.01 -10.75
C LEU A 514 -3.81 -18.17 -9.48
N ALA A 515 -4.29 -16.93 -9.45
CA ALA A 515 -4.27 -16.05 -8.29
C ALA A 515 -5.46 -16.26 -7.34
N TRP A 516 -6.50 -16.97 -7.78
CA TRP A 516 -7.73 -17.15 -7.02
C TRP A 516 -7.47 -17.83 -5.66
N PRO A 517 -8.07 -17.34 -4.57
CA PRO A 517 -7.91 -17.94 -3.25
C PRO A 517 -8.49 -19.35 -3.18
N ARG A 518 -7.97 -20.19 -2.27
CA ARG A 518 -8.53 -21.52 -1.98
C ARG A 518 -9.93 -21.42 -1.40
N GLU A 519 -10.10 -20.42 -0.55
CA GLU A 519 -11.34 -20.12 0.15
C GLU A 519 -11.63 -18.64 0.03
N SER A 520 -12.79 -18.27 -0.51
CA SER A 520 -13.27 -16.89 -0.58
C SER A 520 -14.07 -16.48 0.66
N GLY A 521 -14.08 -17.32 1.70
CA GLY A 521 -14.78 -17.05 2.95
C GLY A 521 -14.11 -15.92 3.73
N VAL A 522 -14.89 -15.24 4.57
CA VAL A 522 -14.43 -14.19 5.48
C VAL A 522 -13.67 -14.83 6.65
N TYR A 523 -12.46 -14.35 6.95
CA TYR A 523 -11.72 -14.73 8.16
C TYR A 523 -12.14 -13.81 9.32
N SER A 524 -12.76 -14.34 10.37
CA SER A 524 -13.32 -13.53 11.48
C SER A 524 -12.71 -13.86 12.85
N ARG A 525 -11.73 -14.78 12.91
CA ARG A 525 -11.27 -15.39 14.16
C ARG A 525 -10.57 -14.39 15.09
N ALA A 526 -9.78 -13.45 14.55
CA ALA A 526 -9.15 -12.40 15.35
C ALA A 526 -10.19 -11.52 16.06
N ARG A 527 -11.31 -11.17 15.38
CA ARG A 527 -12.42 -10.44 16.00
C ARG A 527 -13.11 -11.26 17.08
N GLU A 528 -13.36 -12.53 16.82
CA GLU A 528 -13.98 -13.43 17.80
C GLU A 528 -13.14 -13.54 19.08
N VAL A 529 -11.84 -13.79 18.94
CA VAL A 529 -10.93 -13.94 20.08
C VAL A 529 -10.71 -12.61 20.79
N GLY A 530 -10.43 -11.53 20.06
CA GLY A 530 -10.19 -10.22 20.67
C GLY A 530 -11.42 -9.69 21.42
N SER A 531 -12.63 -9.96 20.93
CA SER A 531 -13.88 -9.46 21.53
C SER A 531 -14.11 -9.87 22.99
N VAL A 532 -13.53 -11.00 23.41
CA VAL A 532 -13.67 -11.55 24.76
C VAL A 532 -12.49 -11.18 25.68
N ILE A 533 -11.59 -10.30 25.24
CA ILE A 533 -10.47 -9.80 26.03
C ILE A 533 -10.85 -8.47 26.67
N ASP A 534 -10.57 -8.33 27.96
CA ASP A 534 -10.68 -7.09 28.70
C ASP A 534 -9.30 -6.47 28.91
N THR A 535 -9.16 -5.22 28.45
CA THR A 535 -7.95 -4.40 28.60
C THR A 535 -8.24 -3.08 29.33
N SER A 536 -9.41 -2.95 29.93
CA SER A 536 -9.90 -1.71 30.57
C SER A 536 -9.01 -1.18 31.70
N GLN A 537 -8.21 -2.05 32.32
CA GLN A 537 -7.31 -1.68 33.42
C GLN A 537 -5.96 -1.13 32.99
N LEU A 538 -5.64 -1.16 31.69
CA LEU A 538 -4.32 -0.79 31.16
C LEU A 538 -4.26 0.62 30.57
N GLY A 539 -5.41 1.23 30.32
CA GLY A 539 -5.53 2.55 29.70
C GLY A 539 -6.69 2.63 28.71
N SER A 540 -6.85 3.81 28.13
CA SER A 540 -7.85 4.09 27.12
C SER A 540 -7.29 3.82 25.72
N TYR A 541 -7.88 2.84 25.05
CA TYR A 541 -7.60 2.62 23.63
C TYR A 541 -7.94 3.87 22.82
N ALA A 542 -9.08 4.53 23.08
CA ALA A 542 -9.53 5.75 22.40
C ALA A 542 -8.51 6.90 22.45
N ARG A 543 -7.75 7.03 23.54
CA ARG A 543 -6.67 8.03 23.68
C ARG A 543 -5.31 7.57 23.19
N MET A 544 -5.23 6.32 22.71
CA MET A 544 -3.99 5.63 22.35
C MET A 544 -2.96 5.64 23.49
N ASP A 545 -3.37 5.31 24.73
CA ASP A 545 -2.47 5.37 25.89
C ASP A 545 -1.25 4.41 25.70
N PRO A 546 0.01 4.88 25.83
CA PRO A 546 1.20 4.06 25.55
C PRO A 546 1.33 2.78 26.38
N SER A 547 0.86 2.82 27.63
CA SER A 547 0.86 1.66 28.54
C SER A 547 0.05 0.49 27.97
N LEU A 548 -1.05 0.78 27.28
CA LEU A 548 -1.92 -0.22 26.68
C LEU A 548 -1.23 -0.95 25.52
N TYR A 549 -0.57 -0.22 24.62
CA TYR A 549 0.15 -0.82 23.49
C TYR A 549 1.32 -1.68 23.93
N ARG A 550 2.08 -1.22 24.94
CA ARG A 550 3.16 -2.03 25.51
C ARG A 550 2.62 -3.29 26.18
N ALA A 551 1.54 -3.15 26.96
CA ALA A 551 0.92 -4.27 27.65
C ALA A 551 0.26 -5.28 26.70
N ALA A 552 -0.11 -4.87 25.48
CA ALA A 552 -0.68 -5.76 24.48
C ALA A 552 0.28 -6.90 24.10
N GLU A 553 1.59 -6.72 24.20
CA GLU A 553 2.58 -7.80 23.99
C GLU A 553 2.35 -9.00 24.91
N ALA A 554 1.78 -8.79 26.11
CA ALA A 554 1.43 -9.87 27.04
C ALA A 554 0.35 -10.82 26.47
N LEU A 555 -0.39 -10.42 25.42
CA LEU A 555 -1.31 -11.30 24.69
C LEU A 555 -0.62 -12.51 24.05
N SER A 556 0.70 -12.42 23.80
CA SER A 556 1.53 -13.55 23.36
C SER A 556 1.60 -14.70 24.38
N ILE A 557 1.23 -14.46 25.65
CA ILE A 557 1.06 -15.51 26.66
C ILE A 557 -0.20 -16.35 26.37
N LEU A 558 -1.28 -15.72 25.89
CA LEU A 558 -2.54 -16.40 25.58
C LEU A 558 -2.46 -17.20 24.30
N PHE A 559 -1.87 -16.61 23.26
CA PHE A 559 -1.82 -17.17 21.91
C PHE A 559 -0.42 -17.05 21.33
N ALA A 560 -0.02 -18.01 20.50
CA ALA A 560 1.27 -17.94 19.83
C ALA A 560 1.31 -16.73 18.89
N ASP A 561 2.49 -16.13 18.75
CA ASP A 561 2.75 -15.09 17.74
C ASP A 561 2.46 -15.64 16.33
N ASP A 562 1.83 -14.83 15.48
CA ASP A 562 1.48 -15.17 14.09
C ASP A 562 2.70 -15.30 13.17
N SER A 563 3.89 -14.91 13.64
CA SER A 563 5.19 -15.13 13.01
C SER A 563 5.86 -16.46 13.41
N ASN A 564 5.29 -17.22 14.35
CA ASN A 564 5.81 -18.51 14.77
C ASN A 564 5.72 -19.53 13.61
N ASP A 565 6.82 -20.25 13.34
CA ASP A 565 6.90 -21.19 12.21
C ASP A 565 6.04 -22.46 12.41
N GLN A 566 5.62 -22.74 13.65
CA GLN A 566 4.71 -23.83 14.00
C GLN A 566 3.23 -23.47 13.82
N VAL A 567 2.87 -22.18 13.70
CA VAL A 567 1.51 -21.73 13.40
C VAL A 567 1.29 -21.79 11.89
N PRO A 568 0.13 -22.24 11.37
CA PRO A 568 -1.05 -22.73 12.10
C PRO A 568 -1.02 -24.23 12.38
N ALA A 569 0.07 -24.93 12.03
CA ALA A 569 0.13 -26.39 12.02
C ALA A 569 -0.01 -27.05 13.40
N LYS A 570 0.41 -26.38 14.49
CA LYS A 570 0.38 -26.93 15.85
C LYS A 570 -0.51 -26.18 16.84
N SER A 571 -0.86 -24.94 16.54
CA SER A 571 -1.66 -24.10 17.41
C SER A 571 -2.27 -22.94 16.64
N TYR A 572 -3.30 -22.33 17.23
CA TYR A 572 -3.75 -21.01 16.80
C TYR A 572 -2.70 -19.95 17.18
N GLY A 573 -2.44 -19.03 16.27
CA GLY A 573 -1.61 -17.85 16.52
C GLY A 573 -2.28 -16.60 15.99
N VAL A 574 -1.95 -15.44 16.53
CA VAL A 574 -2.58 -14.17 16.12
C VAL A 574 -1.74 -13.01 16.60
N SER A 575 -1.69 -11.94 15.81
CA SER A 575 -1.04 -10.69 16.21
C SER A 575 -1.67 -10.11 17.48
N PRO A 576 -0.86 -9.77 18.51
CA PRO A 576 -1.32 -9.03 19.67
C PRO A 576 -2.07 -7.73 19.32
N LEU A 577 -1.64 -7.04 18.26
CA LEU A 577 -2.23 -5.76 17.89
C LEU A 577 -3.63 -5.92 17.30
N ALA A 578 -3.86 -6.96 16.48
CA ALA A 578 -5.19 -7.28 15.98
C ALA A 578 -6.13 -7.62 17.15
N LEU A 579 -5.66 -8.37 18.14
CA LEU A 579 -6.44 -8.67 19.35
C LEU A 579 -6.75 -7.42 20.17
N LEU A 580 -5.79 -6.51 20.34
CA LEU A 580 -5.97 -5.24 21.05
C LEU A 580 -7.07 -4.38 20.40
N HIS A 581 -7.05 -4.27 19.07
CA HIS A 581 -8.09 -3.53 18.34
C HIS A 581 -9.50 -4.09 18.63
N TYR A 582 -9.64 -5.42 18.63
CA TYR A 582 -10.93 -6.07 18.86
C TYR A 582 -11.34 -6.17 20.34
N SER A 583 -10.40 -6.07 21.28
CA SER A 583 -10.72 -6.00 22.71
C SER A 583 -11.43 -4.70 23.06
N ALA A 584 -11.04 -3.61 22.41
CA ALA A 584 -11.57 -2.27 22.64
C ALA A 584 -12.95 -2.02 22.00
N THR A 585 -13.34 -2.80 20.99
CA THR A 585 -14.52 -2.52 20.15
C THR A 585 -15.73 -3.41 20.44
N SER A 586 -15.62 -4.36 21.38
CA SER A 586 -16.70 -5.33 21.65
C SER A 586 -17.23 -5.33 23.08
N ALA A 587 -18.56 -5.45 23.19
CA ALA A 587 -19.31 -5.53 24.45
C ALA A 587 -19.64 -6.98 24.89
N ARG A 588 -18.94 -7.99 24.37
CA ARG A 588 -19.16 -9.40 24.76
C ARG A 588 -18.70 -9.68 26.19
N GLU A 589 -19.23 -10.77 26.77
CA GLU A 589 -18.74 -11.32 28.04
C GLU A 589 -17.23 -11.61 27.93
N LYS A 590 -16.47 -11.11 28.90
CA LYS A 590 -15.01 -11.16 28.87
C LYS A 590 -14.52 -12.47 29.52
N LEU A 591 -13.67 -13.19 28.78
CA LEU A 591 -13.07 -14.46 29.20
C LEU A 591 -11.61 -14.30 29.60
N PHE A 592 -10.96 -13.25 29.12
CA PHE A 592 -9.56 -12.94 29.39
C PHE A 592 -9.45 -11.53 29.98
N LEU A 593 -8.50 -11.35 30.87
CA LEU A 593 -8.21 -10.04 31.46
C LEU A 593 -6.72 -9.77 31.43
N LEU A 594 -6.37 -8.59 30.93
CA LEU A 594 -5.04 -8.03 31.03
C LEU A 594 -5.07 -6.87 32.03
N ALA A 595 -4.19 -6.94 33.01
CA ALA A 595 -4.12 -5.99 34.11
C ALA A 595 -2.66 -5.75 34.53
N PRO A 596 -2.35 -4.63 35.19
CA PRO A 596 -1.07 -4.46 35.86
C PRO A 596 -0.77 -5.64 36.79
N ALA A 597 0.49 -6.08 36.87
CA ALA A 597 0.87 -7.27 37.62
C ALA A 597 0.58 -7.20 39.13
N GLY A 598 0.51 -5.98 39.68
CA GLY A 598 0.19 -5.72 41.08
C GLY A 598 -1.31 -5.67 41.41
N THR A 599 -2.20 -5.81 40.43
CA THR A 599 -3.64 -5.75 40.68
C THR A 599 -4.10 -6.99 41.46
N SER A 600 -4.73 -6.78 42.63
CA SER A 600 -5.43 -7.85 43.36
C SER A 600 -6.58 -8.40 42.50
N THR A 601 -6.83 -9.71 42.58
CA THR A 601 -7.74 -10.44 41.67
C THR A 601 -9.01 -9.64 41.37
N PRO A 602 -9.18 -9.17 40.11
CA PRO A 602 -10.33 -8.33 39.79
C PRO A 602 -11.62 -9.08 40.02
N GLY A 603 -12.61 -8.41 40.62
CA GLY A 603 -13.90 -8.99 41.04
C GLY A 603 -14.81 -9.38 39.88
N PHE A 604 -14.34 -10.21 38.96
CA PHE A 604 -15.19 -10.91 38.01
C PHE A 604 -16.05 -11.93 38.76
N ALA A 605 -17.27 -12.16 38.27
CA ALA A 605 -18.19 -13.14 38.83
C ALA A 605 -17.68 -14.60 38.76
N ARG A 606 -16.55 -14.86 38.07
CA ARG A 606 -15.88 -16.16 37.95
C ARG A 606 -14.44 -16.05 38.47
N ALA A 607 -13.96 -17.13 39.09
CA ALA A 607 -12.56 -17.24 39.48
C ALA A 607 -11.66 -17.12 38.23
N LEU A 608 -10.75 -16.14 38.26
CA LEU A 608 -9.75 -15.95 37.23
C LEU A 608 -8.45 -16.67 37.62
N ASP A 609 -7.91 -17.48 36.71
CA ASP A 609 -6.60 -18.11 36.87
C ASP A 609 -5.52 -17.23 36.23
N ARG A 610 -4.50 -16.85 37.01
CA ARG A 610 -3.32 -16.17 36.46
C ARG A 610 -2.48 -17.15 35.67
N VAL A 611 -2.29 -16.89 34.38
CA VAL A 611 -1.54 -17.77 33.47
C VAL A 611 -0.15 -17.27 33.15
N GLY A 612 0.15 -15.99 33.40
CA GLY A 612 1.50 -15.46 33.23
C GLY A 612 1.62 -13.96 33.50
N GLU A 613 2.82 -13.46 33.26
CA GLU A 613 3.17 -12.04 33.30
C GLU A 613 4.21 -11.75 32.23
N LEU A 614 4.08 -10.62 31.54
CA LEU A 614 5.11 -10.08 30.65
C LEU A 614 5.18 -8.56 30.84
N GLU A 615 6.39 -8.03 31.02
CA GLU A 615 6.66 -6.60 31.18
C GLU A 615 5.75 -5.87 32.21
N GLY A 616 5.48 -6.51 33.36
CA GLY A 616 4.63 -5.93 34.40
C GLY A 616 3.13 -5.97 34.10
N THR A 617 2.70 -6.69 33.06
CA THR A 617 1.29 -6.96 32.74
C THR A 617 0.97 -8.42 33.06
N ALA A 618 0.03 -8.66 33.97
CA ALA A 618 -0.48 -9.98 34.27
C ALA A 618 -1.64 -10.35 33.33
N VAL A 619 -1.68 -11.64 32.98
CA VAL A 619 -2.70 -12.22 32.12
C VAL A 619 -3.50 -13.24 32.90
N TRP A 620 -4.82 -13.12 32.82
CA TRP A 620 -5.78 -13.93 33.55
C TRP A 620 -6.79 -14.58 32.61
N VAL A 621 -7.23 -15.79 32.95
CA VAL A 621 -8.19 -16.59 32.17
C VAL A 621 -9.36 -16.99 33.08
N GLY A 622 -10.59 -16.68 32.67
CA GLY A 622 -11.82 -17.03 33.41
C GLY A 622 -12.45 -18.36 33.02
N ASP A 623 -12.04 -18.94 31.89
CA ASP A 623 -12.41 -20.29 31.46
C ASP A 623 -11.19 -20.98 30.82
N ARG A 624 -10.44 -21.71 31.65
CA ARG A 624 -9.22 -22.38 31.23
C ARG A 624 -9.47 -23.45 30.17
N VAL A 625 -10.60 -24.15 30.25
CA VAL A 625 -10.97 -25.21 29.29
C VAL A 625 -11.28 -24.61 27.93
N ALA A 626 -12.03 -23.51 27.87
CA ALA A 626 -12.29 -22.80 26.62
C ALA A 626 -11.00 -22.23 26.01
N TRP A 627 -10.14 -21.63 26.83
CA TRP A 627 -8.85 -21.12 26.37
C TRP A 627 -7.95 -22.21 25.80
N GLU A 628 -7.76 -23.33 26.51
CA GLU A 628 -6.92 -24.45 26.04
C GLU A 628 -7.47 -25.03 24.73
N ARG A 629 -8.81 -25.10 24.58
CA ARG A 629 -9.45 -25.49 23.33
C ARG A 629 -9.13 -24.52 22.19
N TRP A 630 -9.25 -23.21 22.41
CA TRP A 630 -8.97 -22.21 21.37
C TRP A 630 -7.49 -22.16 21.00
N ARG A 631 -6.60 -22.28 21.99
CA ARG A 631 -5.16 -22.29 21.78
C ARG A 631 -4.70 -23.52 21.00
N ALA A 632 -5.27 -24.69 21.32
CA ALA A 632 -4.99 -25.95 20.64
C ALA A 632 -5.75 -26.12 19.32
N ASP A 633 -6.59 -25.14 18.93
CA ASP A 633 -7.41 -25.20 17.71
C ASP A 633 -6.55 -25.07 16.45
N ALA A 634 -5.95 -26.18 16.04
CA ALA A 634 -5.25 -26.31 14.76
C ALA A 634 -6.23 -26.48 13.58
N ASN A 635 -7.55 -26.51 13.82
CA ASN A 635 -8.54 -26.67 12.77
C ASN A 635 -8.88 -25.36 12.05
N VAL A 636 -8.35 -24.22 12.52
CA VAL A 636 -8.45 -22.97 11.77
C VAL A 636 -7.71 -23.18 10.43
N PRO A 637 -8.41 -23.14 9.28
CA PRO A 637 -7.79 -23.41 8.00
C PRO A 637 -6.59 -22.48 7.80
N GLY A 638 -5.43 -23.03 7.43
CA GLY A 638 -4.25 -22.24 7.11
C GLY A 638 -4.46 -21.35 5.88
N SER A 639 -3.38 -20.73 5.40
CA SER A 639 -3.44 -19.65 4.39
C SER A 639 -4.51 -19.87 3.31
N ARG A 640 -5.46 -18.92 3.27
CA ARG A 640 -6.56 -18.89 2.29
C ARG A 640 -6.12 -18.43 0.90
N GLY A 641 -4.88 -17.96 0.78
CA GLY A 641 -4.29 -17.48 -0.47
C GLY A 641 -4.13 -18.56 -1.53
N SER A 642 -3.68 -18.16 -2.72
CA SER A 642 -3.47 -19.10 -3.81
C SER A 642 -2.34 -20.08 -3.48
N ARG A 643 -2.57 -21.37 -3.73
CA ARG A 643 -1.53 -22.42 -3.62
C ARG A 643 -0.32 -22.18 -4.52
N ARG A 644 -0.48 -21.40 -5.60
CA ARG A 644 0.61 -21.08 -6.53
C ARG A 644 1.47 -19.91 -6.05
N LEU A 645 0.93 -19.09 -5.15
CA LEU A 645 1.58 -17.91 -4.59
C LEU A 645 1.96 -18.09 -3.11
N GLU A 646 1.62 -19.22 -2.51
CA GLU A 646 1.94 -19.54 -1.13
C GLU A 646 3.45 -19.60 -0.90
N ILE A 647 3.89 -18.85 0.11
CA ILE A 647 5.29 -18.80 0.53
C ILE A 647 5.44 -19.67 1.77
N SER A 648 6.37 -20.62 1.70
CA SER A 648 6.66 -21.48 2.85
C SER A 648 7.02 -20.64 4.07
N ARG A 649 6.35 -20.88 5.21
CA ARG A 649 6.61 -20.17 6.47
C ARG A 649 8.06 -20.34 6.96
N HIS A 650 8.70 -21.47 6.66
CA HIS A 650 10.14 -21.64 6.91
C HIS A 650 11.01 -20.61 6.15
N ILE A 651 10.59 -20.15 4.96
CA ILE A 651 11.28 -19.10 4.19
C ILE A 651 10.99 -17.72 4.80
N LEU A 652 9.76 -17.47 5.23
CA LEU A 652 9.35 -16.20 5.86
C LEU A 652 10.01 -16.00 7.25
N PHE A 653 10.03 -17.05 8.08
CA PHE A 653 10.37 -16.96 9.50
C PHE A 653 11.44 -17.97 9.97
N GLY A 654 11.49 -19.16 9.37
CA GLY A 654 12.26 -20.31 9.88
C GLY A 654 13.76 -20.10 10.03
N ARG A 655 14.35 -19.09 9.37
CA ARG A 655 15.76 -18.73 9.56
C ARG A 655 16.02 -17.67 10.62
N LYS A 656 15.03 -16.89 11.08
CA LYS A 656 15.20 -16.00 12.25
C LYS A 656 15.47 -16.82 13.52
N GLN A 657 14.81 -17.97 13.69
CA GLN A 657 15.01 -18.85 14.84
C GLN A 657 16.35 -19.62 14.80
N LYS A 658 16.74 -20.19 13.65
CA LYS A 658 18.06 -20.86 13.54
C LYS A 658 19.24 -19.89 13.53
N ALA A 659 19.06 -18.68 13.00
CA ALA A 659 20.10 -17.65 13.05
C ALA A 659 20.36 -17.11 14.47
N GLY A 660 19.36 -17.18 15.36
CA GLY A 660 19.54 -16.91 16.79
C GLY A 660 20.35 -17.98 17.53
N ALA A 661 20.46 -19.20 16.97
CA ALA A 661 21.18 -20.33 17.58
C ALA A 661 22.53 -20.65 16.90
N GLU A 662 22.75 -20.30 15.63
CA GLU A 662 23.91 -20.80 14.85
C GLU A 662 24.64 -19.76 13.97
N PHE A 663 24.50 -18.45 14.21
CA PHE A 663 25.48 -17.48 13.68
C PHE A 663 26.72 -17.37 14.59
N ARG A 664 27.35 -18.51 14.91
CA ARG A 664 28.80 -18.55 15.13
C ARG A 664 29.47 -18.46 13.77
N ILE A 665 29.72 -17.22 13.34
CA ILE A 665 30.87 -16.80 12.55
C ILE A 665 31.42 -17.93 11.66
N LEU A 666 30.81 -18.14 10.49
CA LEU A 666 31.56 -18.64 9.34
C LEU A 666 32.50 -17.51 8.93
N GLU A 667 33.64 -17.52 9.61
CA GLU A 667 34.72 -16.57 9.50
C GLU A 667 35.16 -16.50 8.04
N ILE A 668 35.03 -15.32 7.44
CA ILE A 668 35.72 -14.89 6.21
C ILE A 668 37.25 -14.85 6.45
N LYS A 669 37.81 -15.68 7.33
CA LYS A 669 39.26 -15.90 7.47
C LYS A 669 39.79 -16.85 6.42
N LYS A 670 39.00 -17.82 5.92
CA LYS A 670 39.53 -18.83 4.98
C LYS A 670 39.77 -18.33 3.55
N ILE A 671 39.24 -17.15 3.18
CA ILE A 671 39.51 -16.52 1.87
C ILE A 671 40.70 -15.54 1.94
N PHE A 672 41.08 -15.08 3.14
CA PHE A 672 42.23 -14.17 3.35
C PHE A 672 43.43 -14.79 4.08
N SER A 673 43.36 -16.04 4.56
CA SER A 673 44.51 -16.77 5.12
C SER A 673 45.28 -17.61 4.08
N GLY A 674 45.19 -17.23 2.81
CA GLY A 674 46.00 -17.81 1.73
C GLY A 674 47.49 -17.53 1.95
N LYS A 675 48.22 -18.54 2.42
CA LYS A 675 49.65 -18.80 2.20
C LYS A 675 50.58 -17.57 2.24
N ARG A 676 51.16 -17.27 3.41
CA ARG A 676 52.58 -16.86 3.45
C ARG A 676 53.40 -18.14 3.47
N GLY A 677 54.03 -18.44 2.34
CA GLY A 677 55.00 -19.51 2.23
C GLY A 677 56.20 -19.23 3.12
N GLU A 678 56.65 -20.28 3.78
CA GLU A 678 57.99 -20.41 4.32
C GLU A 678 59.00 -20.26 3.19
N HIS A 679 59.86 -19.26 3.28
CA HIS A 679 61.19 -19.30 2.70
C HIS A 679 62.18 -19.13 3.82
N GLY A 680 62.92 -20.21 4.08
CA GLY A 680 63.98 -20.24 5.07
C GLY A 680 65.20 -19.46 4.64
N THR A 681 65.94 -19.02 5.64
CA THR A 681 67.39 -18.78 5.59
C THR A 681 67.94 -19.08 6.98
N LYS A 682 68.89 -20.03 7.03
CA LYS A 682 70.11 -20.13 7.88
C LYS A 682 70.19 -19.14 9.05
N ASP A 683 70.37 -19.56 10.30
CA ASP A 683 71.50 -20.32 10.86
C ASP A 683 71.12 -21.29 12.00
#